data_AF-A0A7K1LF30-F1
#
_entry.id   AF-A0A7K1LF30-F1
#
_cell.length_a   1.000
_cell.length_b   1.000
_cell.length_c   1.000
_cell.angle_alpha   90.00
_cell.angle_beta   90.00
_cell.angle_gamma   90.00
#
_symmetry.space_group_name_H-M   'P 1'
#
loop_
_entity.id
_entity.type
_entity.pdbx_description
1 polymer ?
#
loop_
_entity_poly.entity_id
_entity_poly.type
_entity_poly.pdbx_seq_one_letter_code
_entity_poly.pdbx_strand_id
1 'polypeptide(L)'
;MFSYNNFRPRGFKVWATVSAATALTFAGTLTAAQADGAMSPAAPAHGSASATCEYRSFDVRAEQTQGLPGQYQLAYSKKNDALWATGTVLGGASTTATLAKIDPQTMKVEKTVALDTVPYVPKHATEPAGVQLKGAFGIDVDDANNTVWVTNTVANEVTVYDQATLKEVFSTSKLSQDERAKIDFAHPREVRVADGKAFVGVRGSVLVFDTKTYAFLQKITVADVEDKTTAVMNMWVDESEGRAYFPVRMRDEVKIYDLKDLSQPLQVVKLHKQDPGANLYASDVVVDHSLNEIYVSSQGDKGKNSGVGVYDKTTGEFKAWIDLGGRALSLDADEDNDVVYLTDFDGKSTDKGVYVIDGRTHTVAASVAKNSSDAPFGVNDVVVTPKGVFAVDKGGAYKNAEVPFTIDYRTGKFTTASTSVKGVQNKASEGAPADWQPAEPTPINADTLVKLTASPTGTVKGQTKTVTGSEANVKTVESRQDAEAKVTGATVVSEGQAIKVSGTGWKYPKGAEGSTIAVKYDRGKVSINGDAVIGTVEADAEGNWSIELPYPTADNSTVKDASWGPGTSHTLSFLSGSIKEGDTSRGANLDITIAQPTCGAPETMHVTPTNRDFQGYGTLVDSKVGEMAPAPADPVKPEPMPAPSPSEPVKQEPMPNPSPSEPVKQEPMPNPSPSEPVKQEPMPAPASSTDGDSKGSGAGNTEQDPGKRASEAGGQAQGQPGAGQQGAGQQGPQAGGQGQTQVQQDPGQKTPEAGGQGQTQGQQGSTTKSTGAAPGETGDGASTKEGGSSAATGDPASAGDDGQKAPENNAPENSGDHGNAGAAASGNTMNNNGGASGTSGSPSQSGTNGSGTASQTSTPSNNSAPAAQSSLAHTGAGKLMWVAGLGAAALATGVAVVALRRKKAH
;
A
#
# COMPACT_ATOMS: atom_id res chain seq x y z
N MET A 1 9.07 -34.16 -26.60
CA MET A 1 8.56 -35.11 -25.58
C MET A 1 9.63 -35.30 -24.52
N PHE A 2 9.24 -35.53 -23.27
CA PHE A 2 10.07 -35.97 -22.12
C PHE A 2 11.41 -35.28 -21.81
N SER A 3 11.33 -34.36 -20.83
CA SER A 3 12.10 -34.31 -19.56
C SER A 3 13.64 -34.16 -19.49
N TYR A 4 14.06 -33.48 -18.40
CA TYR A 4 15.44 -33.23 -17.92
C TYR A 4 16.36 -32.42 -18.89
N ASN A 5 17.24 -31.54 -18.41
CA ASN A 5 18.08 -31.67 -17.23
C ASN A 5 18.50 -30.32 -16.58
N ASN A 6 19.16 -30.41 -15.42
CA ASN A 6 19.67 -29.27 -14.64
C ASN A 6 21.21 -29.06 -14.84
N PHE A 7 21.75 -28.01 -14.21
CA PHE A 7 23.18 -27.71 -13.93
C PHE A 7 24.06 -26.96 -14.96
N ARG A 8 25.02 -26.20 -14.39
CA ARG A 8 26.00 -25.28 -15.02
C ARG A 8 27.30 -25.99 -15.44
N PRO A 9 28.09 -25.36 -16.34
CA PRO A 9 29.55 -25.34 -16.18
C PRO A 9 30.20 -23.94 -16.34
N ARG A 10 31.48 -23.83 -15.94
CA ARG A 10 32.41 -22.71 -16.22
C ARG A 10 33.54 -23.24 -17.11
N GLY A 11 34.08 -22.47 -18.08
CA GLY A 11 35.43 -22.79 -18.61
C GLY A 11 35.87 -22.33 -20.03
N PHE A 12 36.31 -21.07 -20.15
CA PHE A 12 37.50 -20.61 -20.92
C PHE A 12 37.67 -20.84 -22.46
N LYS A 13 37.68 -19.70 -23.19
CA LYS A 13 38.59 -19.27 -24.32
C LYS A 13 38.64 -20.11 -25.62
N VAL A 14 38.87 -19.57 -26.82
CA VAL A 14 39.29 -18.21 -27.32
C VAL A 14 38.40 -17.81 -28.55
N TRP A 15 38.68 -16.99 -29.59
CA TRP A 15 39.81 -16.18 -30.11
C TRP A 15 39.25 -15.06 -31.04
N ALA A 16 39.64 -13.78 -30.85
CA ALA A 16 39.43 -12.62 -31.76
C ALA A 16 37.95 -12.24 -32.11
N THR A 17 37.61 -11.05 -32.62
CA THR A 17 38.42 -9.85 -32.99
C THR A 17 37.67 -8.57 -32.60
N VAL A 18 38.38 -7.50 -32.22
CA VAL A 18 37.81 -6.13 -32.13
C VAL A 18 38.08 -5.40 -33.44
N SER A 19 37.09 -4.66 -33.95
CA SER A 19 37.26 -3.66 -35.01
C SER A 19 36.28 -2.51 -34.77
N ALA A 20 36.72 -1.29 -35.06
CA ALA A 20 36.04 -0.06 -34.65
C ALA A 20 35.38 0.69 -35.81
N ALA A 21 34.42 1.55 -35.45
CA ALA A 21 33.95 2.76 -36.12
C ALA A 21 34.21 2.97 -37.63
N THR A 22 33.12 3.18 -38.37
CA THR A 22 33.12 4.02 -39.59
C THR A 22 31.98 5.03 -39.47
N ALA A 23 32.29 6.32 -39.54
CA ALA A 23 31.30 7.37 -39.73
C ALA A 23 31.12 7.64 -41.23
N LEU A 24 29.88 7.92 -41.68
CA LEU A 24 29.64 8.49 -43.00
C LEU A 24 29.02 9.88 -42.90
N THR A 25 29.77 10.87 -43.33
CA THR A 25 29.26 12.18 -43.75
C THR A 25 28.58 12.05 -45.12
N PHE A 26 27.50 12.79 -45.34
CA PHE A 26 27.07 13.17 -46.68
C PHE A 26 26.92 14.69 -46.78
N ALA A 27 27.69 15.30 -47.68
CA ALA A 27 27.50 16.68 -48.11
C ALA A 27 26.59 16.69 -49.35
N GLY A 28 25.80 17.76 -49.50
CA GLY A 28 24.73 17.81 -50.49
C GLY A 28 25.15 18.26 -51.90
N THR A 29 24.17 18.27 -52.80
CA THR A 29 24.24 18.86 -54.14
C THR A 29 23.15 19.92 -54.29
N LEU A 30 23.48 21.10 -54.80
CA LEU A 30 22.50 22.16 -55.08
C LEU A 30 21.82 21.93 -56.44
N THR A 31 20.52 22.21 -56.50
CA THR A 31 19.82 22.55 -57.76
C THR A 31 18.88 23.74 -57.53
N ALA A 32 19.31 24.91 -58.00
CA ALA A 32 18.43 26.04 -58.29
C ALA A 32 17.87 25.88 -59.72
N ALA A 33 16.72 26.43 -60.11
CA ALA A 33 15.59 26.98 -59.34
C ALA A 33 14.41 27.18 -60.31
N GLN A 34 13.19 27.32 -59.78
CA GLN A 34 12.17 28.22 -60.33
C GLN A 34 11.14 28.52 -59.25
N ALA A 35 10.52 29.69 -59.32
CA ALA A 35 9.56 30.17 -58.33
C ALA A 35 8.35 30.77 -59.03
N ASP A 36 7.16 30.55 -58.46
CA ASP A 36 6.07 31.52 -58.42
C ASP A 36 5.01 31.05 -57.40
N GLY A 37 4.25 31.99 -56.84
CA GLY A 37 3.18 31.71 -55.87
C GLY A 37 3.56 32.00 -54.41
N ALA A 38 3.53 33.29 -54.03
CA ALA A 38 3.80 33.70 -52.64
C ALA A 38 2.59 33.41 -51.71
N MET A 39 2.79 32.53 -50.74
CA MET A 39 2.03 32.51 -49.48
C MET A 39 3.03 32.54 -48.32
N SER A 40 2.74 33.34 -47.30
CA SER A 40 3.64 33.49 -46.15
C SER A 40 3.85 32.14 -45.45
N PRO A 41 5.09 31.71 -45.19
CA PRO A 41 5.32 30.63 -44.26
C PRO A 41 4.85 31.10 -42.88
N ALA A 42 3.85 30.44 -42.32
CA ALA A 42 3.48 30.65 -40.93
C ALA A 42 4.72 30.41 -40.05
N ALA A 43 4.95 31.27 -39.06
CA ALA A 43 6.04 31.07 -38.11
C ALA A 43 5.90 29.68 -37.45
N PRO A 44 7.00 28.96 -37.19
CA PRO A 44 6.94 27.64 -36.58
C PRO A 44 6.27 27.75 -35.22
N ALA A 45 5.05 27.22 -35.11
CA ALA A 45 4.33 27.11 -33.85
C ALA A 45 5.21 26.39 -32.81
N HIS A 46 5.04 26.75 -31.53
CA HIS A 46 5.98 26.36 -30.48
C HIS A 46 6.15 24.85 -30.32
N GLY A 47 7.15 24.32 -31.03
CA GLY A 47 7.84 23.07 -30.76
C GLY A 47 8.68 23.19 -29.49
N SER A 48 8.06 23.60 -28.39
CA SER A 48 8.51 23.21 -27.07
C SER A 48 8.71 21.71 -27.09
N ALA A 49 9.85 21.24 -26.60
CA ALA A 49 10.12 19.82 -26.44
C ALA A 49 9.26 19.27 -25.31
N SER A 50 7.95 19.14 -25.56
CA SER A 50 7.10 18.27 -24.77
C SER A 50 7.76 16.91 -24.78
N ALA A 51 8.04 16.37 -23.61
CA ALA A 51 8.10 14.93 -23.47
C ALA A 51 6.86 14.36 -24.18
N THR A 52 7.04 13.34 -25.02
CA THR A 52 5.94 12.75 -25.78
C THR A 52 4.82 12.41 -24.80
N CYS A 53 3.67 13.08 -24.96
CA CYS A 53 2.60 13.08 -23.96
C CYS A 53 1.85 11.74 -24.03
N GLU A 54 2.53 10.69 -23.57
CA GLU A 54 2.23 9.29 -23.78
C GLU A 54 2.52 8.52 -22.47
N TYR A 55 1.51 7.81 -22.00
CA TYR A 55 1.55 6.93 -20.82
C TYR A 55 1.36 5.49 -21.29
N ARG A 56 1.78 4.49 -20.50
CA ARG A 56 1.49 3.10 -20.88
C ARG A 56 -0.01 2.83 -20.80
N SER A 57 -0.53 2.10 -21.77
CA SER A 57 -1.88 1.55 -21.72
C SER A 57 -1.84 0.12 -21.17
N PHE A 58 -2.92 -0.32 -20.54
CA PHE A 58 -3.03 -1.66 -19.96
C PHE A 58 -4.35 -2.32 -20.36
N ASP A 59 -4.32 -3.62 -20.67
CA ASP A 59 -5.51 -4.46 -20.65
C ASP A 59 -5.69 -4.92 -19.20
N VAL A 60 -6.77 -4.47 -18.55
CA VAL A 60 -7.06 -4.79 -17.15
C VAL A 60 -8.37 -5.55 -17.07
N ARG A 61 -8.29 -6.77 -16.54
CA ARG A 61 -9.41 -7.71 -16.43
C ARG A 61 -9.53 -8.18 -14.99
N ALA A 62 -10.76 -8.27 -14.50
CA ALA A 62 -11.04 -8.70 -13.14
C ALA A 62 -12.23 -9.67 -13.07
N GLU A 63 -12.12 -10.63 -12.17
CA GLU A 63 -13.12 -11.65 -11.83
C GLU A 63 -13.30 -11.66 -10.32
N GLN A 64 -14.50 -11.97 -9.82
CA GLN A 64 -14.78 -12.00 -8.39
C GLN A 64 -15.69 -13.17 -8.00
N THR A 65 -15.55 -13.66 -6.77
CA THR A 65 -16.46 -14.65 -6.17
C THR A 65 -16.59 -14.44 -4.66
N GLN A 66 -17.49 -15.21 -4.03
CA GLN A 66 -17.66 -15.19 -2.59
C GLN A 66 -16.41 -15.74 -1.88
N GLY A 67 -15.82 -14.91 -1.03
CA GLY A 67 -14.70 -15.25 -0.16
C GLY A 67 -15.15 -15.71 1.22
N LEU A 68 -14.28 -15.57 2.22
CA LEU A 68 -14.60 -15.88 3.61
C LEU A 68 -15.42 -14.75 4.29
N PRO A 69 -16.11 -15.01 5.41
CA PRO A 69 -16.55 -13.96 6.31
C PRO A 69 -15.39 -13.29 7.06
N GLY A 70 -15.24 -11.98 6.92
CA GLY A 70 -14.25 -11.19 7.64
C GLY A 70 -12.81 -11.36 7.14
N GLN A 71 -12.60 -11.47 5.82
CA GLN A 71 -11.29 -11.72 5.19
C GLN A 71 -10.23 -10.70 5.61
N TYR A 72 -9.03 -11.12 6.00
CA TYR A 72 -7.94 -10.18 6.34
C TYR A 72 -6.85 -10.14 5.28
N GLN A 73 -6.05 -11.20 5.16
CA GLN A 73 -4.84 -11.19 4.35
C GLN A 73 -4.69 -12.44 3.50
N LEU A 74 -3.83 -12.32 2.48
CA LEU A 74 -3.50 -13.36 1.51
C LEU A 74 -2.02 -13.73 1.57
N ALA A 75 -1.71 -14.97 1.20
CA ALA A 75 -0.33 -15.42 0.92
C ALA A 75 -0.36 -16.51 -0.16
N TYR A 76 0.67 -16.58 -1.02
CA TYR A 76 0.73 -17.54 -2.13
C TYR A 76 1.94 -18.47 -2.01
N SER A 77 1.68 -19.77 -1.90
CA SER A 77 2.72 -20.80 -1.98
C SER A 77 3.07 -21.07 -3.44
N LYS A 78 4.31 -20.76 -3.81
CA LYS A 78 4.90 -21.06 -5.13
C LYS A 78 5.24 -22.54 -5.28
N LYS A 79 5.54 -23.22 -4.16
CA LYS A 79 5.85 -24.65 -4.08
C LYS A 79 4.62 -25.54 -4.24
N ASN A 80 3.51 -25.17 -3.60
CA ASN A 80 2.28 -25.95 -3.57
C ASN A 80 1.19 -25.43 -4.54
N ASP A 81 1.50 -24.38 -5.31
CA ASP A 81 0.59 -23.70 -6.26
C ASP A 81 -0.77 -23.36 -5.62
N ALA A 82 -0.72 -22.73 -4.44
CA ALA A 82 -1.88 -22.55 -3.58
C ALA A 82 -1.93 -21.13 -2.99
N LEU A 83 -3.08 -20.47 -3.14
CA LEU A 83 -3.41 -19.25 -2.43
C LEU A 83 -3.97 -19.61 -1.05
N TRP A 84 -3.59 -18.85 -0.02
CA TRP A 84 -4.13 -18.96 1.32
C TRP A 84 -4.82 -17.65 1.70
N ALA A 85 -5.92 -17.76 2.45
CA ALA A 85 -6.69 -16.60 2.91
C ALA A 85 -7.11 -16.75 4.38
N THR A 86 -7.02 -15.68 5.15
CA THR A 86 -7.49 -15.62 6.54
C THR A 86 -8.87 -14.96 6.62
N GLY A 87 -9.74 -15.42 7.51
CA GLY A 87 -11.02 -14.77 7.79
C GLY A 87 -11.40 -14.84 9.27
N THR A 88 -11.82 -13.70 9.86
CA THR A 88 -12.33 -13.63 11.23
C THR A 88 -13.45 -12.60 11.36
N VAL A 89 -14.63 -13.02 11.83
CA VAL A 89 -15.77 -12.12 12.09
C VAL A 89 -15.57 -11.40 13.43
N LEU A 90 -15.29 -10.09 13.39
CA LEU A 90 -15.15 -9.24 14.58
C LEU A 90 -16.48 -8.70 15.13
N GLY A 91 -16.41 -8.15 16.35
CA GLY A 91 -17.50 -7.45 17.04
C GLY A 91 -17.84 -8.01 18.42
N GLY A 92 -17.00 -8.86 19.00
CA GLY A 92 -17.21 -9.53 20.28
C GLY A 92 -16.29 -10.75 20.38
N ALA A 93 -16.78 -11.87 20.91
CA ALA A 93 -16.08 -13.16 20.79
C ALA A 93 -15.97 -13.57 19.31
N SER A 94 -14.78 -14.01 18.89
CA SER A 94 -14.55 -14.48 17.52
C SER A 94 -15.10 -15.91 17.32
N THR A 95 -16.41 -16.05 17.10
CA THR A 95 -17.10 -17.36 16.97
C THR A 95 -17.20 -17.89 15.54
N THR A 96 -16.80 -17.10 14.54
CA THR A 96 -16.71 -17.52 13.13
C THR A 96 -15.39 -17.02 12.56
N ALA A 97 -14.48 -17.95 12.28
CA ALA A 97 -13.15 -17.66 11.74
C ALA A 97 -12.53 -18.92 11.10
N THR A 98 -11.68 -18.76 10.10
CA THR A 98 -10.93 -19.86 9.48
C THR A 98 -9.65 -19.40 8.78
N LEU A 99 -8.76 -20.35 8.51
CA LEU A 99 -7.73 -20.28 7.48
C LEU A 99 -8.22 -21.13 6.30
N ALA A 100 -8.15 -20.61 5.07
CA ALA A 100 -8.59 -21.31 3.88
C ALA A 100 -7.43 -21.56 2.90
N LYS A 101 -7.45 -22.73 2.25
CA LYS A 101 -6.63 -23.06 1.08
C LYS A 101 -7.48 -22.92 -0.17
N ILE A 102 -6.96 -22.22 -1.17
CA ILE A 102 -7.69 -21.78 -2.36
C ILE A 102 -6.87 -22.13 -3.61
N ASP A 103 -7.51 -22.75 -4.59
CA ASP A 103 -6.96 -22.94 -5.94
C ASP A 103 -6.84 -21.57 -6.62
N PRO A 104 -5.61 -21.09 -6.93
CA PRO A 104 -5.40 -19.76 -7.51
C PRO A 104 -5.84 -19.71 -8.99
N GLN A 105 -5.95 -20.83 -9.69
CA GLN A 105 -6.46 -20.84 -11.06
C GLN A 105 -7.98 -20.65 -11.07
N THR A 106 -8.71 -21.40 -10.25
CA THR A 106 -10.19 -21.46 -10.28
C THR A 106 -10.89 -20.59 -9.23
N MET A 107 -10.14 -19.97 -8.30
CA MET A 107 -10.65 -19.23 -7.12
C MET A 107 -11.47 -20.10 -6.15
N LYS A 108 -11.39 -21.43 -6.27
CA LYS A 108 -12.13 -22.38 -5.45
C LYS A 108 -11.50 -22.51 -4.06
N VAL A 109 -12.29 -22.31 -3.00
CA VAL A 109 -11.90 -22.73 -1.65
C VAL A 109 -11.91 -24.26 -1.60
N GLU A 110 -10.73 -24.87 -1.51
CA GLU A 110 -10.58 -26.33 -1.46
C GLU A 110 -10.85 -26.88 -0.06
N LYS A 111 -10.32 -26.19 0.95
CA LYS A 111 -10.26 -26.63 2.34
C LYS A 111 -10.28 -25.43 3.29
N THR A 112 -10.90 -25.61 4.45
CA THR A 112 -10.94 -24.65 5.55
C THR A 112 -10.46 -25.29 6.84
N VAL A 113 -9.85 -24.53 7.74
CA VAL A 113 -9.33 -25.02 9.02
C VAL A 113 -10.32 -24.77 10.14
N ALA A 114 -10.62 -25.81 10.91
CA ALA A 114 -11.21 -25.71 12.23
C ALA A 114 -10.13 -25.22 13.22
N LEU A 115 -10.04 -23.89 13.37
CA LEU A 115 -9.07 -23.23 14.23
C LEU A 115 -9.27 -23.61 15.71
N ASP A 116 -8.18 -23.66 16.48
CA ASP A 116 -8.27 -24.00 17.90
C ASP A 116 -8.94 -22.89 18.73
N THR A 117 -9.42 -23.20 19.93
CA THR A 117 -10.16 -22.25 20.79
C THR A 117 -9.37 -21.75 21.99
N VAL A 118 -9.73 -20.56 22.47
CA VAL A 118 -9.24 -19.94 23.70
C VAL A 118 -10.40 -19.37 24.53
N PRO A 119 -10.24 -19.22 25.85
CA PRO A 119 -11.25 -18.57 26.68
C PRO A 119 -11.57 -17.15 26.21
N TYR A 120 -12.86 -16.78 26.20
CA TYR A 120 -13.31 -15.42 25.92
C TYR A 120 -13.61 -14.70 27.24
N VAL A 121 -12.81 -13.69 27.57
CA VAL A 121 -13.05 -12.77 28.68
C VAL A 121 -13.73 -11.51 28.13
N PRO A 122 -14.98 -11.23 28.50
CA PRO A 122 -15.67 -10.01 28.07
C PRO A 122 -14.95 -8.73 28.55
N LYS A 123 -15.18 -7.63 27.83
CA LYS A 123 -14.70 -6.32 28.29
C LYS A 123 -15.32 -6.01 29.67
N HIS A 124 -14.47 -5.63 30.63
CA HIS A 124 -14.81 -5.39 32.05
C HIS A 124 -15.12 -6.66 32.89
N ALA A 125 -14.95 -7.87 32.36
CA ALA A 125 -14.88 -9.09 33.17
C ALA A 125 -13.45 -9.38 33.63
N THR A 126 -13.30 -10.13 34.72
CA THR A 126 -12.03 -10.76 35.13
C THR A 126 -11.95 -12.24 34.74
N GLU A 127 -13.11 -12.90 34.65
CA GLU A 127 -13.23 -14.34 34.35
C GLU A 127 -13.75 -14.58 32.92
N PRO A 128 -13.44 -15.73 32.31
CA PRO A 128 -14.04 -16.14 31.04
C PRO A 128 -15.56 -16.34 31.13
N ALA A 129 -16.28 -15.91 30.10
CA ALA A 129 -17.73 -16.09 29.97
C ALA A 129 -18.13 -17.01 28.79
N GLY A 130 -17.15 -17.71 28.21
CA GLY A 130 -17.29 -18.60 27.06
C GLY A 130 -15.94 -18.83 26.39
N VAL A 131 -15.96 -19.25 25.12
CA VAL A 131 -14.77 -19.43 24.27
C VAL A 131 -14.90 -18.67 22.96
N GLN A 132 -13.75 -18.45 22.31
CA GLN A 132 -13.63 -17.93 20.96
C GLN A 132 -12.57 -18.73 20.18
N LEU A 133 -12.60 -18.66 18.86
CA LEU A 133 -11.54 -19.17 18.00
C LEU A 133 -10.27 -18.32 18.15
N LYS A 134 -9.10 -18.95 17.97
CA LYS A 134 -7.84 -18.27 17.64
C LYS A 134 -7.95 -17.71 16.21
N GLY A 135 -8.74 -16.65 16.04
CA GLY A 135 -9.03 -16.06 14.74
C GLY A 135 -7.76 -15.78 13.92
N ALA A 136 -7.82 -16.02 12.62
CA ALA A 136 -6.73 -15.79 11.68
C ALA A 136 -6.80 -14.34 11.15
N PHE A 137 -5.65 -13.64 11.15
CA PHE A 137 -5.54 -12.24 10.70
C PHE A 137 -4.44 -12.08 9.66
N GLY A 138 -3.19 -11.84 10.09
CA GLY A 138 -2.06 -11.77 9.17
C GLY A 138 -1.50 -13.14 8.82
N ILE A 139 -0.87 -13.25 7.66
CA ILE A 139 -0.45 -14.54 7.08
C ILE A 139 0.82 -14.42 6.25
N ASP A 140 1.64 -15.48 6.27
CA ASP A 140 2.64 -15.75 5.24
C ASP A 140 2.91 -17.26 5.10
N VAL A 141 3.62 -17.66 4.05
CA VAL A 141 3.98 -19.06 3.76
C VAL A 141 5.47 -19.33 3.93
N ASP A 142 5.81 -20.44 4.59
CA ASP A 142 7.15 -21.01 4.58
C ASP A 142 7.19 -22.18 3.60
N ASP A 143 7.55 -21.91 2.34
CA ASP A 143 7.70 -22.97 1.35
C ASP A 143 8.93 -23.86 1.61
N ALA A 144 9.95 -23.39 2.34
CA ALA A 144 11.12 -24.21 2.68
C ALA A 144 10.75 -25.34 3.65
N ASN A 145 10.03 -25.02 4.74
CA ASN A 145 9.58 -25.97 5.76
C ASN A 145 8.16 -26.52 5.52
N ASN A 146 7.47 -26.08 4.46
CA ASN A 146 6.10 -26.47 4.09
C ASN A 146 5.00 -25.98 5.06
N THR A 147 5.15 -24.81 5.66
CA THR A 147 4.16 -24.31 6.64
C THR A 147 3.48 -23.00 6.21
N VAL A 148 2.40 -22.64 6.91
CA VAL A 148 1.69 -21.37 6.85
C VAL A 148 1.77 -20.75 8.23
N TRP A 149 2.26 -19.52 8.34
CA TRP A 149 2.32 -18.75 9.58
C TRP A 149 1.13 -17.80 9.65
N VAL A 150 0.43 -17.76 10.79
CA VAL A 150 -0.78 -16.95 10.98
C VAL A 150 -0.72 -16.18 12.30
N THR A 151 -0.97 -14.86 12.27
CA THR A 151 -1.14 -14.06 13.48
C THR A 151 -2.56 -14.22 14.04
N ASN A 152 -2.65 -14.38 15.37
CA ASN A 152 -3.91 -14.50 16.09
C ASN A 152 -4.12 -13.24 16.94
N THR A 153 -4.42 -12.12 16.26
CA THR A 153 -4.49 -10.77 16.83
C THR A 153 -5.41 -10.62 18.05
N VAL A 154 -6.48 -11.42 18.13
CA VAL A 154 -7.43 -11.45 19.27
C VAL A 154 -6.99 -12.37 20.43
N ALA A 155 -6.05 -13.28 20.19
CA ALA A 155 -5.52 -14.22 21.18
C ALA A 155 -4.13 -13.80 21.71
N ASN A 156 -3.47 -12.82 21.10
CA ASN A 156 -2.07 -12.45 21.36
C ASN A 156 -1.09 -13.62 21.15
N GLU A 157 -1.26 -14.34 20.03
CA GLU A 157 -0.45 -15.50 19.68
C GLU A 157 -0.13 -15.55 18.17
N VAL A 158 0.78 -16.44 17.79
CA VAL A 158 1.02 -16.87 16.41
C VAL A 158 0.86 -18.39 16.35
N THR A 159 0.26 -18.88 15.27
CA THR A 159 0.00 -20.31 15.05
C THR A 159 0.44 -20.71 13.64
N VAL A 160 1.00 -21.90 13.50
CA VAL A 160 1.68 -22.39 12.31
C VAL A 160 1.11 -23.74 11.89
N TYR A 161 0.72 -23.85 10.62
CA TYR A 161 0.06 -25.02 10.05
C TYR A 161 0.90 -25.65 8.94
N ASP A 162 0.87 -26.98 8.76
CA ASP A 162 1.47 -27.62 7.57
C ASP A 162 0.59 -27.42 6.32
N GLN A 163 1.21 -27.08 5.18
CA GLN A 163 0.52 -26.74 3.93
C GLN A 163 -0.14 -27.94 3.22
N ALA A 164 0.28 -29.17 3.54
CA ALA A 164 -0.25 -30.39 2.95
C ALA A 164 -1.47 -30.92 3.72
N THR A 165 -1.36 -31.00 5.05
CA THR A 165 -2.34 -31.60 5.96
C THR A 165 -3.20 -30.60 6.72
N LEU A 166 -2.90 -29.29 6.66
CA LEU A 166 -3.60 -28.22 7.40
C LEU A 166 -3.54 -28.38 8.93
N LYS A 167 -2.66 -29.25 9.43
CA LYS A 167 -2.44 -29.52 10.86
C LYS A 167 -1.66 -28.40 11.54
N GLU A 168 -2.05 -27.99 12.74
CA GLU A 168 -1.22 -27.13 13.59
C GLU A 168 0.06 -27.87 14.01
N VAL A 169 1.20 -27.40 13.51
CA VAL A 169 2.53 -27.91 13.88
C VAL A 169 3.12 -27.14 15.06
N PHE A 170 2.87 -25.83 15.17
CA PHE A 170 3.36 -24.98 16.25
C PHE A 170 2.33 -23.88 16.61
N SER A 171 2.38 -23.43 17.86
CA SER A 171 1.70 -22.21 18.30
C SER A 171 2.48 -21.63 19.47
N THR A 172 2.52 -20.31 19.60
CA THR A 172 3.25 -19.63 20.69
C THR A 172 2.66 -19.93 22.07
N SER A 173 1.43 -20.51 22.11
CA SER A 173 0.83 -21.13 23.30
C SER A 173 1.66 -22.29 23.89
N LYS A 174 2.56 -22.89 23.10
CA LYS A 174 3.39 -24.05 23.46
C LYS A 174 4.78 -23.71 23.98
N LEU A 175 5.23 -22.45 23.83
CA LEU A 175 6.51 -21.96 24.36
C LEU A 175 6.57 -22.08 25.88
N SER A 176 7.75 -22.26 26.47
CA SER A 176 7.92 -22.28 27.93
C SER A 176 7.52 -20.94 28.57
N GLN A 177 7.32 -20.94 29.88
CA GLN A 177 7.04 -19.70 30.63
C GLN A 177 8.21 -18.72 30.55
N ASP A 178 9.45 -19.21 30.57
CA ASP A 178 10.67 -18.39 30.49
C ASP A 178 10.93 -17.84 29.08
N GLU A 179 10.45 -18.51 28.03
CA GLU A 179 10.44 -17.97 26.67
C GLU A 179 9.36 -16.90 26.52
N ARG A 180 8.12 -17.18 26.96
CA ARG A 180 7.04 -16.19 26.92
C ARG A 180 7.35 -14.96 27.78
N ALA A 181 8.06 -15.09 28.89
CA ALA A 181 8.51 -13.95 29.70
C ALA A 181 9.49 -12.99 28.98
N LYS A 182 10.13 -13.42 27.88
CA LYS A 182 10.99 -12.57 27.04
C LYS A 182 10.21 -11.80 25.96
N ILE A 183 8.93 -12.12 25.76
CA ILE A 183 8.16 -11.74 24.58
C ILE A 183 6.89 -10.98 25.00
N ASP A 184 6.77 -9.73 24.56
CA ASP A 184 5.50 -8.99 24.65
C ASP A 184 4.71 -9.20 23.35
N PHE A 185 3.79 -10.18 23.37
CA PHE A 185 2.93 -10.52 22.23
C PHE A 185 1.71 -9.58 22.11
N ALA A 186 1.82 -8.32 22.53
CA ALA A 186 0.71 -7.37 22.46
C ALA A 186 0.26 -7.09 21.01
N HIS A 187 -0.88 -7.68 20.64
CA HIS A 187 -1.61 -7.45 19.39
C HIS A 187 -0.77 -7.76 18.12
N PRO A 188 -0.41 -9.03 17.86
CA PRO A 188 0.34 -9.41 16.67
C PRO A 188 -0.53 -9.13 15.44
N ARG A 189 -0.02 -8.29 14.54
CA ARG A 189 -0.78 -7.76 13.40
C ARG A 189 -0.40 -8.45 12.10
N GLU A 190 0.89 -8.46 11.77
CA GLU A 190 1.44 -9.08 10.55
C GLU A 190 2.44 -10.19 10.86
N VAL A 191 2.69 -11.06 9.87
CA VAL A 191 3.87 -11.93 9.82
C VAL A 191 4.45 -11.91 8.40
N ARG A 192 5.78 -11.99 8.28
CA ARG A 192 6.48 -12.33 7.03
C ARG A 192 7.53 -13.41 7.26
N VAL A 193 7.77 -14.27 6.27
CA VAL A 193 8.74 -15.38 6.34
C VAL A 193 9.81 -15.25 5.26
N ALA A 194 11.08 -15.18 5.68
CA ALA A 194 12.25 -15.05 4.80
C ALA A 194 13.54 -15.45 5.52
N ASP A 195 14.53 -15.99 4.80
CA ASP A 195 15.85 -16.40 5.29
C ASP A 195 15.78 -17.30 6.55
N GLY A 196 14.81 -18.23 6.55
CA GLY A 196 14.53 -19.14 7.67
C GLY A 196 13.99 -18.45 8.94
N LYS A 197 13.51 -17.22 8.83
CA LYS A 197 13.02 -16.39 9.95
C LYS A 197 11.58 -15.95 9.71
N ALA A 198 10.74 -16.01 10.76
CA ALA A 198 9.43 -15.39 10.78
C ALA A 198 9.49 -14.07 11.56
N PHE A 199 9.17 -12.97 10.87
CA PHE A 199 9.12 -11.60 11.39
C PHE A 199 7.68 -11.27 11.75
N VAL A 200 7.36 -11.19 13.05
CA VAL A 200 6.00 -10.95 13.55
C VAL A 200 5.89 -9.51 14.08
N GLY A 201 5.04 -8.69 13.45
CA GLY A 201 4.79 -7.33 13.87
C GLY A 201 3.88 -7.26 15.09
N VAL A 202 4.36 -6.66 16.20
CA VAL A 202 3.60 -6.39 17.43
C VAL A 202 3.68 -4.89 17.79
N ARG A 203 3.00 -4.46 18.86
CA ARG A 203 3.13 -3.07 19.35
C ARG A 203 4.57 -2.75 19.75
N GLY A 204 5.10 -1.66 19.20
CA GLY A 204 6.45 -1.15 19.44
C GLY A 204 7.62 -2.01 18.95
N SER A 205 7.40 -3.19 18.33
CA SER A 205 8.48 -4.14 18.02
C SER A 205 8.14 -5.14 16.90
N VAL A 206 9.19 -5.76 16.35
CA VAL A 206 9.09 -7.00 15.57
C VAL A 206 9.72 -8.14 16.38
N LEU A 207 9.08 -9.30 16.39
CA LEU A 207 9.57 -10.51 17.04
C LEU A 207 10.05 -11.48 15.96
N VAL A 208 11.24 -12.06 16.13
CA VAL A 208 11.89 -12.92 15.14
C VAL A 208 11.99 -14.35 15.68
N PHE A 209 11.49 -15.31 14.90
CA PHE A 209 11.54 -16.74 15.22
C PHE A 209 12.25 -17.52 14.12
N ASP A 210 13.03 -18.56 14.48
CA ASP A 210 13.56 -19.54 13.52
C ASP A 210 12.41 -20.42 13.02
N THR A 211 12.20 -20.53 11.71
CA THR A 211 10.97 -21.17 11.20
C THR A 211 11.01 -22.70 11.19
N LYS A 212 12.18 -23.30 11.42
CA LYS A 212 12.39 -24.75 11.43
C LYS A 212 12.29 -25.36 12.83
N THR A 213 12.70 -24.60 13.85
CA THR A 213 12.72 -24.99 15.26
C THR A 213 11.68 -24.26 16.10
N TYR A 214 11.07 -23.20 15.57
CA TYR A 214 10.14 -22.29 16.24
C TYR A 214 10.73 -21.53 17.44
N ALA A 215 12.06 -21.55 17.59
CA ALA A 215 12.76 -20.86 18.66
C ALA A 215 12.69 -19.33 18.48
N PHE A 216 12.44 -18.62 19.57
CA PHE A 216 12.56 -17.16 19.60
C PHE A 216 14.03 -16.74 19.48
N LEU A 217 14.34 -15.95 18.44
CA LEU A 217 15.69 -15.47 18.14
C LEU A 217 15.94 -14.08 18.73
N GLN A 218 15.08 -13.10 18.41
CA GLN A 218 15.33 -11.70 18.70
C GLN A 218 14.03 -10.87 18.80
N LYS A 219 14.06 -9.82 19.62
CA LYS A 219 13.10 -8.71 19.59
C LYS A 219 13.79 -7.48 18.97
N ILE A 220 13.25 -6.96 17.88
CA ILE A 220 13.67 -5.72 17.24
C ILE A 220 12.77 -4.60 17.75
N THR A 221 13.33 -3.67 18.52
CA THR A 221 12.60 -2.50 19.03
C THR A 221 12.54 -1.43 17.95
N VAL A 222 11.35 -1.14 17.40
CA VAL A 222 11.18 -0.15 16.31
C VAL A 222 10.81 1.26 16.79
N ALA A 223 10.35 1.38 18.03
CA ALA A 223 10.02 2.64 18.69
C ALA A 223 10.24 2.54 20.20
N ASP A 224 10.24 3.69 20.88
CA ASP A 224 10.47 3.79 22.33
C ASP A 224 9.47 2.91 23.11
N VAL A 225 9.96 2.15 24.09
CA VAL A 225 9.23 1.01 24.71
C VAL A 225 7.92 1.42 25.42
N GLU A 226 7.77 2.70 25.76
CA GLU A 226 6.56 3.25 26.37
C GLU A 226 5.43 3.55 25.36
N ASP A 227 5.77 3.70 24.06
CA ASP A 227 4.82 4.00 22.98
C ASP A 227 4.09 2.73 22.50
N LYS A 228 3.03 2.38 23.24
CA LYS A 228 2.13 1.27 22.90
C LYS A 228 1.15 1.59 21.75
N THR A 229 1.34 2.70 21.03
CA THR A 229 0.54 3.11 19.87
C THR A 229 1.26 2.90 18.54
N THR A 230 2.59 3.01 18.53
CA THR A 230 3.41 2.61 17.39
C THR A 230 3.35 1.08 17.18
N ALA A 231 3.29 0.66 15.92
CA ALA A 231 3.45 -0.72 15.48
C ALA A 231 4.10 -0.73 14.08
N VAL A 232 4.66 -1.86 13.68
CA VAL A 232 4.94 -2.15 12.27
C VAL A 232 3.64 -2.71 11.66
N MET A 233 3.24 -2.20 10.48
CA MET A 233 2.17 -2.80 9.67
C MET A 233 2.80 -3.69 8.59
N ASN A 234 2.15 -3.92 7.43
CA ASN A 234 2.68 -4.82 6.41
C ASN A 234 4.12 -4.43 6.07
N MET A 235 4.98 -5.44 5.93
CA MET A 235 6.42 -5.27 5.79
C MET A 235 6.94 -6.06 4.61
N TRP A 236 8.04 -5.59 4.03
CA TRP A 236 8.77 -6.30 2.98
C TRP A 236 10.02 -6.96 3.57
N VAL A 237 10.29 -8.19 3.17
CA VAL A 237 11.54 -8.87 3.50
C VAL A 237 12.12 -9.48 2.23
N ASP A 238 13.22 -8.89 1.78
CA ASP A 238 13.91 -9.17 0.54
C ASP A 238 15.09 -10.13 0.82
N GLU A 239 14.91 -11.41 0.47
CA GLU A 239 15.97 -12.41 0.53
C GLU A 239 17.11 -12.15 -0.47
N SER A 240 16.86 -11.41 -1.56
CA SER A 240 17.79 -11.25 -2.68
C SER A 240 18.93 -10.28 -2.37
N GLU A 241 18.66 -9.17 -1.68
CA GLU A 241 19.68 -8.26 -1.12
C GLU A 241 19.93 -8.51 0.38
N GLY A 242 19.08 -9.31 1.02
CA GLY A 242 19.19 -9.66 2.43
C GLY A 242 18.74 -8.53 3.35
N ARG A 243 17.56 -7.94 3.08
CA ARG A 243 17.06 -6.71 3.72
C ARG A 243 15.64 -6.88 4.27
N ALA A 244 15.35 -6.25 5.41
CA ALA A 244 13.98 -6.15 5.96
C ALA A 244 13.55 -4.68 6.08
N TYR A 245 12.35 -4.36 5.60
CA TYR A 245 11.79 -3.01 5.51
C TYR A 245 10.56 -2.89 6.41
N PHE A 246 10.66 -2.13 7.50
CA PHE A 246 9.59 -1.97 8.48
C PHE A 246 8.97 -0.55 8.42
N PRO A 247 7.75 -0.37 7.90
CA PRO A 247 7.03 0.90 7.94
C PRO A 247 6.45 1.12 9.34
N VAL A 248 6.76 2.26 9.95
CA VAL A 248 6.46 2.51 11.37
C VAL A 248 5.19 3.35 11.48
N ARG A 249 4.04 2.76 11.85
CA ARG A 249 2.71 3.38 11.65
C ARG A 249 2.50 4.76 12.30
N MET A 250 3.25 5.12 13.35
CA MET A 250 3.08 6.38 14.10
C MET A 250 4.34 7.25 14.13
N ARG A 251 5.36 6.91 13.32
CA ARG A 251 6.57 7.71 13.11
C ARG A 251 6.76 7.75 11.60
N ASP A 252 6.79 8.90 10.95
CA ASP A 252 6.82 8.95 9.48
C ASP A 252 8.21 8.51 8.93
N GLU A 253 8.47 7.21 8.97
CA GLU A 253 9.73 6.55 8.66
C GLU A 253 9.53 5.08 8.22
N VAL A 254 10.42 4.59 7.36
CA VAL A 254 10.67 3.16 7.12
C VAL A 254 12.06 2.83 7.63
N LYS A 255 12.19 1.77 8.45
CA LYS A 255 13.48 1.30 8.98
C LYS A 255 13.93 0.06 8.21
N ILE A 256 15.14 0.11 7.67
CA ILE A 256 15.71 -0.94 6.81
C ILE A 256 16.85 -1.62 7.59
N TYR A 257 16.83 -2.94 7.71
CA TYR A 257 17.81 -3.75 8.46
C TYR A 257 18.52 -4.77 7.54
N ASP A 258 19.72 -5.24 7.90
CA ASP A 258 20.36 -6.43 7.29
C ASP A 258 19.78 -7.69 7.93
N LEU A 259 19.40 -8.69 7.14
CA LEU A 259 18.95 -9.99 7.67
C LEU A 259 20.03 -10.75 8.46
N LYS A 260 21.30 -10.36 8.30
CA LYS A 260 22.47 -10.88 9.04
C LYS A 260 22.74 -10.13 10.34
N ASP A 261 22.33 -8.87 10.45
CA ASP A 261 22.45 -8.05 11.66
C ASP A 261 21.20 -7.18 11.86
N LEU A 262 20.26 -7.75 12.62
CA LEU A 262 18.99 -7.11 12.98
C LEU A 262 19.11 -6.21 14.23
N SER A 263 20.32 -5.95 14.74
CA SER A 263 20.52 -5.18 15.98
C SER A 263 20.19 -3.68 15.83
N GLN A 264 20.37 -3.14 14.63
CA GLN A 264 20.23 -1.71 14.29
C GLN A 264 19.88 -1.56 12.81
N PRO A 265 19.13 -0.51 12.41
CA PRO A 265 18.82 -0.29 11.00
C PRO A 265 20.08 0.15 10.23
N LEU A 266 20.25 -0.38 9.01
CA LEU A 266 21.19 0.12 8.00
C LEU A 266 20.82 1.54 7.55
N GLN A 267 19.53 1.83 7.46
CA GLN A 267 18.99 3.06 6.91
C GLN A 267 17.62 3.37 7.53
N VAL A 268 17.31 4.65 7.69
CA VAL A 268 15.98 5.13 8.08
C VAL A 268 15.52 6.11 7.02
N VAL A 269 14.55 5.70 6.21
CA VAL A 269 13.95 6.52 5.15
C VAL A 269 12.91 7.43 5.80
N LYS A 270 13.11 8.75 5.76
CA LYS A 270 12.14 9.71 6.29
C LYS A 270 11.00 9.92 5.30
N LEU A 271 9.77 9.62 5.70
CA LEU A 271 8.61 9.70 4.81
C LEU A 271 8.15 11.16 4.63
N HIS A 272 7.78 11.49 3.39
CA HIS A 272 7.30 12.80 2.97
C HIS A 272 5.82 13.02 3.36
N LYS A 273 5.49 14.23 3.82
CA LYS A 273 4.11 14.67 4.11
C LYS A 273 3.68 15.76 3.13
N GLN A 274 2.57 15.52 2.43
CA GLN A 274 1.88 16.52 1.63
C GLN A 274 1.25 17.62 2.51
N ASP A 275 0.68 17.23 3.65
CA ASP A 275 0.24 18.14 4.71
C ASP A 275 1.09 17.93 5.97
N PRO A 276 2.03 18.86 6.30
CA PRO A 276 2.86 18.79 7.50
C PRO A 276 2.08 18.87 8.82
N GLY A 277 0.85 19.41 8.81
CA GLY A 277 -0.04 19.53 9.96
C GLY A 277 -0.93 18.31 10.19
N ALA A 278 -0.88 17.30 9.31
CA ALA A 278 -1.58 16.03 9.47
C ALA A 278 -0.61 14.88 9.75
N ASN A 279 -1.13 13.81 10.37
CA ASN A 279 -0.36 12.58 10.56
C ASN A 279 -0.17 11.85 9.22
N LEU A 280 0.86 11.03 9.14
CA LEU A 280 1.08 10.04 8.08
C LEU A 280 1.10 8.68 8.78
N TYR A 281 0.34 7.71 8.27
CA TYR A 281 0.20 6.39 8.89
C TYR A 281 0.71 5.32 7.94
N ALA A 282 2.03 5.14 7.91
CA ALA A 282 2.71 4.15 7.06
C ALA A 282 2.12 2.75 7.32
N SER A 283 1.61 2.10 6.27
CA SER A 283 0.72 0.94 6.41
C SER A 283 1.17 -0.31 5.66
N ASP A 284 1.94 -0.15 4.59
CA ASP A 284 2.56 -1.22 3.81
C ASP A 284 3.81 -0.66 3.11
N VAL A 285 4.72 -1.53 2.69
CA VAL A 285 5.89 -1.21 1.89
C VAL A 285 6.20 -2.35 0.93
N VAL A 286 6.54 -2.01 -0.31
CA VAL A 286 7.17 -2.93 -1.27
C VAL A 286 8.39 -2.26 -1.87
N VAL A 287 9.26 -3.07 -2.45
CA VAL A 287 10.46 -2.67 -3.18
C VAL A 287 10.25 -3.03 -4.65
N ASP A 288 10.65 -2.14 -5.55
CA ASP A 288 10.80 -2.45 -6.98
C ASP A 288 12.28 -2.37 -7.34
N HIS A 289 12.89 -3.53 -7.57
CA HIS A 289 14.28 -3.69 -7.97
C HIS A 289 14.52 -3.25 -9.42
N SER A 290 13.50 -3.30 -10.29
CA SER A 290 13.60 -2.91 -11.71
C SER A 290 13.69 -1.38 -11.88
N LEU A 291 12.96 -0.63 -11.06
CA LEU A 291 12.93 0.84 -11.03
C LEU A 291 13.92 1.47 -10.04
N ASN A 292 14.52 0.66 -9.15
CA ASN A 292 15.25 1.10 -7.95
C ASN A 292 14.38 2.00 -7.05
N GLU A 293 13.19 1.50 -6.68
CA GLU A 293 12.20 2.25 -5.91
C GLU A 293 11.70 1.52 -4.66
N ILE A 294 11.20 2.29 -3.70
CA ILE A 294 10.44 1.84 -2.53
C ILE A 294 9.10 2.55 -2.57
N TYR A 295 8.00 1.81 -2.52
CA TYR A 295 6.64 2.33 -2.46
C TYR A 295 6.09 2.12 -1.06
N VAL A 296 5.54 3.17 -0.44
CA VAL A 296 5.04 3.15 0.95
C VAL A 296 3.62 3.72 0.98
N SER A 297 2.63 2.89 1.34
CA SER A 297 1.25 3.37 1.52
C SER A 297 1.08 4.12 2.84
N SER A 298 0.15 5.06 2.86
CA SER A 298 -0.34 5.67 4.08
C SER A 298 -1.86 5.72 4.12
N GLN A 299 -2.44 5.31 5.24
CA GLN A 299 -3.89 5.47 5.49
C GLN A 299 -4.30 6.93 5.76
N GLY A 300 -3.32 7.81 6.08
CA GLY A 300 -3.56 9.22 6.36
C GLY A 300 -4.45 9.53 7.58
N ASP A 301 -4.66 10.81 7.85
CA ASP A 301 -5.56 11.32 8.89
C ASP A 301 -6.68 12.15 8.24
N LYS A 302 -7.91 11.61 8.26
CA LYS A 302 -9.11 12.23 7.65
C LYS A 302 -8.90 12.58 6.16
N GLY A 303 -8.32 11.65 5.39
CA GLY A 303 -7.99 11.81 3.97
C GLY A 303 -6.68 12.55 3.68
N LYS A 304 -6.10 13.25 4.66
CA LYS A 304 -4.81 13.94 4.49
C LYS A 304 -3.64 12.98 4.62
N ASN A 305 -2.62 13.12 3.78
CA ASN A 305 -1.49 12.18 3.68
C ASN A 305 -1.95 10.72 3.48
N SER A 306 -3.05 10.47 2.76
CA SER A 306 -3.34 9.14 2.22
C SER A 306 -2.98 9.05 0.75
N GLY A 307 -2.56 7.87 0.30
CA GLY A 307 -1.89 7.66 -0.97
C GLY A 307 -0.62 6.83 -0.81
N VAL A 308 0.28 6.92 -1.79
CA VAL A 308 1.58 6.23 -1.79
C VAL A 308 2.71 7.24 -1.96
N GLY A 309 3.71 7.19 -1.09
CA GLY A 309 4.99 7.86 -1.31
C GLY A 309 5.97 6.93 -2.02
N VAL A 310 6.63 7.42 -3.05
CA VAL A 310 7.69 6.71 -3.79
C VAL A 310 9.04 7.32 -3.44
N TYR A 311 10.03 6.46 -3.18
CA TYR A 311 11.38 6.84 -2.75
C TYR A 311 12.43 6.08 -3.57
N ASP A 312 13.63 6.65 -3.70
CA ASP A 312 14.77 5.93 -4.28
C ASP A 312 15.25 4.84 -3.33
N LYS A 313 15.39 3.62 -3.85
CA LYS A 313 15.75 2.42 -3.07
C LYS A 313 17.20 2.41 -2.58
N THR A 314 18.07 3.23 -3.16
CA THR A 314 19.47 3.35 -2.80
C THR A 314 19.73 4.54 -1.87
N THR A 315 19.16 5.73 -2.13
CA THR A 315 19.38 6.92 -1.29
C THR A 315 18.33 7.11 -0.19
N GLY A 316 17.11 6.61 -0.39
CA GLY A 316 15.96 6.91 0.46
C GLY A 316 15.33 8.29 0.19
N GLU A 317 15.75 8.99 -0.87
CA GLU A 317 15.20 10.29 -1.22
C GLU A 317 13.80 10.16 -1.83
N PHE A 318 12.90 11.09 -1.49
CA PHE A 318 11.53 11.13 -2.00
C PHE A 318 11.50 11.50 -3.50
N LYS A 319 10.81 10.68 -4.30
CA LYS A 319 10.66 10.86 -5.76
C LYS A 319 9.30 11.44 -6.13
N ALA A 320 8.22 10.83 -5.64
CA ALA A 320 6.85 11.18 -6.03
C ALA A 320 5.81 10.84 -4.94
N TRP A 321 4.65 11.47 -5.02
CA TRP A 321 3.47 11.10 -4.23
C TRP A 321 2.28 10.83 -5.16
N ILE A 322 1.62 9.70 -4.94
CA ILE A 322 0.45 9.25 -5.69
C ILE A 322 -0.77 9.46 -4.78
N ASP A 323 -1.52 10.53 -5.05
CA ASP A 323 -2.75 10.86 -4.31
C ASP A 323 -3.95 10.11 -4.91
N LEU A 324 -4.87 9.73 -4.03
CA LEU A 324 -6.03 8.86 -4.28
C LEU A 324 -7.29 9.31 -3.52
N GLY A 325 -7.17 10.25 -2.57
CA GLY A 325 -8.29 10.75 -1.74
C GLY A 325 -8.96 9.76 -0.77
N GLY A 326 -8.80 8.44 -0.95
CA GLY A 326 -9.36 7.39 -0.11
C GLY A 326 -8.53 7.06 1.15
N ARG A 327 -8.39 5.77 1.46
CA ARG A 327 -7.57 5.24 2.55
C ARG A 327 -6.70 4.08 2.05
N ALA A 328 -5.59 4.43 1.39
CA ALA A 328 -4.58 3.48 0.93
C ALA A 328 -4.08 2.58 2.08
N LEU A 329 -4.11 1.25 1.90
CA LEU A 329 -3.76 0.28 2.94
C LEU A 329 -2.61 -0.63 2.53
N SER A 330 -2.86 -1.64 1.71
CA SER A 330 -1.89 -2.69 1.37
C SER A 330 -1.47 -2.61 -0.10
N LEU A 331 -0.22 -2.95 -0.41
CA LEU A 331 0.33 -2.85 -1.75
C LEU A 331 1.32 -3.99 -2.07
N ASP A 332 1.44 -4.35 -3.34
CA ASP A 332 2.37 -5.37 -3.83
C ASP A 332 2.81 -5.08 -5.28
N ALA A 333 3.96 -5.61 -5.72
CA ALA A 333 4.62 -5.25 -6.98
C ALA A 333 4.73 -6.40 -7.99
N ASP A 334 4.56 -6.05 -9.26
CA ASP A 334 4.77 -6.87 -10.44
C ASP A 334 5.94 -6.27 -11.23
N GLU A 335 7.16 -6.60 -10.80
CA GLU A 335 8.41 -6.07 -11.35
C GLU A 335 8.63 -6.45 -12.82
N ASP A 336 8.10 -7.60 -13.26
CA ASP A 336 8.15 -8.04 -14.66
C ASP A 336 7.40 -7.06 -15.59
N ASN A 337 6.48 -6.25 -15.04
CA ASN A 337 5.69 -5.25 -15.76
C ASN A 337 5.86 -3.81 -15.24
N ASP A 338 6.70 -3.58 -14.24
CA ASP A 338 6.82 -2.32 -13.48
C ASP A 338 5.44 -1.76 -13.03
N VAL A 339 4.61 -2.61 -12.41
CA VAL A 339 3.27 -2.25 -11.92
C VAL A 339 3.17 -2.45 -10.42
N VAL A 340 2.58 -1.48 -9.71
CA VAL A 340 2.24 -1.60 -8.29
C VAL A 340 0.72 -1.69 -8.13
N TYR A 341 0.25 -2.68 -7.40
CA TYR A 341 -1.16 -2.85 -7.04
C TYR A 341 -1.39 -2.34 -5.61
N LEU A 342 -2.51 -1.69 -5.36
CA LEU A 342 -2.79 -1.04 -4.07
C LEU A 342 -4.26 -1.16 -3.68
N THR A 343 -4.54 -1.46 -2.42
CA THR A 343 -5.91 -1.51 -1.87
C THR A 343 -6.37 -0.17 -1.30
N ASP A 344 -7.57 0.26 -1.66
CA ASP A 344 -8.29 1.32 -0.95
C ASP A 344 -9.21 0.71 0.12
N PHE A 345 -8.88 0.95 1.37
CA PHE A 345 -9.62 0.45 2.51
C PHE A 345 -10.78 1.37 2.92
N ASP A 346 -10.96 2.58 2.35
CA ASP A 346 -12.17 3.38 2.61
C ASP A 346 -13.34 2.85 1.78
N GLY A 347 -14.35 2.34 2.48
CA GLY A 347 -15.59 1.91 1.85
C GLY A 347 -16.39 3.04 1.19
N LYS A 348 -16.06 4.31 1.51
CA LYS A 348 -16.71 5.54 1.03
C LYS A 348 -15.95 6.31 -0.06
N SER A 349 -14.78 5.81 -0.48
CA SER A 349 -14.01 6.36 -1.61
C SER A 349 -14.84 6.46 -2.90
N THR A 350 -14.33 7.12 -3.93
CA THR A 350 -14.99 7.15 -5.25
C THR A 350 -14.82 5.82 -5.98
N ASP A 351 -13.59 5.33 -6.09
CA ASP A 351 -13.24 4.12 -6.86
C ASP A 351 -13.34 2.83 -6.03
N LYS A 352 -13.18 2.95 -4.71
CA LYS A 352 -13.49 1.92 -3.71
C LYS A 352 -12.75 0.58 -3.91
N GLY A 353 -11.62 0.55 -4.59
CA GLY A 353 -11.16 -0.64 -5.29
C GLY A 353 -9.72 -1.09 -5.03
N VAL A 354 -9.20 -1.88 -5.97
CA VAL A 354 -7.76 -2.09 -6.19
C VAL A 354 -7.30 -1.13 -7.27
N TYR A 355 -6.31 -0.29 -6.99
CA TYR A 355 -5.65 0.55 -7.98
C TYR A 355 -4.53 -0.21 -8.69
N VAL A 356 -4.38 0.04 -9.99
CA VAL A 356 -3.27 -0.41 -10.83
C VAL A 356 -2.41 0.82 -11.14
N ILE A 357 -1.21 0.89 -10.57
CA ILE A 357 -0.29 2.02 -10.69
C ILE A 357 0.82 1.66 -11.67
N ASP A 358 1.02 2.51 -12.68
CA ASP A 358 2.20 2.45 -13.54
C ASP A 358 3.40 3.01 -12.77
N GLY A 359 4.37 2.14 -12.44
CA GLY A 359 5.58 2.53 -11.71
C GLY A 359 6.54 3.40 -12.53
N ARG A 360 6.49 3.36 -13.87
CA ARG A 360 7.35 4.19 -14.74
C ARG A 360 6.90 5.64 -14.81
N THR A 361 5.65 5.94 -14.49
CA THR A 361 5.06 7.28 -14.54
C THR A 361 4.49 7.76 -13.22
N HIS A 362 4.44 6.90 -12.20
CA HIS A 362 3.82 7.13 -10.88
C HIS A 362 2.36 7.59 -10.97
N THR A 363 1.61 6.99 -11.90
CA THR A 363 0.20 7.33 -12.16
C THR A 363 -0.70 6.11 -12.06
N VAL A 364 -1.90 6.29 -11.51
CA VAL A 364 -2.97 5.29 -11.61
C VAL A 364 -3.36 5.13 -13.09
N ALA A 365 -3.24 3.91 -13.61
CA ALA A 365 -3.68 3.56 -14.96
C ALA A 365 -5.10 2.99 -14.96
N ALA A 366 -5.47 2.24 -13.92
CA ALA A 366 -6.79 1.64 -13.78
C ALA A 366 -7.23 1.51 -12.30
N SER A 367 -8.52 1.35 -12.08
CA SER A 367 -9.08 0.94 -10.78
C SER A 367 -10.12 -0.17 -10.97
N VAL A 368 -10.03 -1.21 -10.14
CA VAL A 368 -10.93 -2.36 -10.12
C VAL A 368 -11.88 -2.23 -8.94
N ALA A 369 -13.17 -1.99 -9.22
CA ALA A 369 -14.16 -1.64 -8.21
C ALA A 369 -14.50 -2.80 -7.26
N LYS A 370 -14.77 -2.51 -5.98
CA LYS A 370 -15.28 -3.51 -5.02
C LYS A 370 -16.76 -3.84 -5.25
N ASN A 371 -17.18 -4.97 -4.69
CA ASN A 371 -18.50 -5.56 -4.90
C ASN A 371 -19.63 -4.86 -4.12
N SER A 372 -19.34 -4.29 -2.94
CA SER A 372 -20.36 -3.62 -2.11
C SER A 372 -20.11 -2.12 -1.95
N SER A 373 -20.98 -1.30 -2.55
CA SER A 373 -20.92 0.17 -2.54
C SER A 373 -21.05 0.80 -1.15
N ASP A 374 -21.78 0.15 -0.24
CA ASP A 374 -22.32 0.79 0.98
C ASP A 374 -21.60 0.36 2.26
N ALA A 375 -20.69 -0.62 2.16
CA ALA A 375 -19.96 -1.15 3.30
C ALA A 375 -18.97 -0.11 3.88
N PRO A 376 -18.76 -0.08 5.21
CA PRO A 376 -17.87 0.88 5.88
C PRO A 376 -16.37 0.61 5.67
N PHE A 377 -16.02 -0.47 4.98
CA PHE A 377 -14.66 -0.88 4.64
C PHE A 377 -14.55 -1.12 3.13
N GLY A 378 -13.34 -0.98 2.61
CA GLY A 378 -12.97 -1.28 1.23
C GLY A 378 -12.17 -2.58 1.14
N VAL A 379 -11.20 -2.59 0.22
CA VAL A 379 -10.27 -3.70 0.00
C VAL A 379 -9.19 -3.66 1.08
N ASN A 380 -8.83 -4.81 1.65
CA ASN A 380 -7.92 -4.88 2.81
C ASN A 380 -6.48 -5.19 2.41
N ASP A 381 -6.26 -6.22 1.60
CA ASP A 381 -4.95 -6.82 1.32
C ASP A 381 -4.89 -7.30 -0.14
N VAL A 382 -3.70 -7.28 -0.74
CA VAL A 382 -3.44 -7.65 -2.15
C VAL A 382 -2.14 -8.46 -2.25
N VAL A 383 -2.10 -9.46 -3.14
CA VAL A 383 -0.88 -10.21 -3.48
C VAL A 383 -0.75 -10.46 -4.98
N VAL A 384 0.43 -10.26 -5.53
CA VAL A 384 0.83 -10.59 -6.90
C VAL A 384 1.28 -12.05 -6.97
N THR A 385 0.85 -12.78 -8.00
CA THR A 385 1.24 -14.18 -8.18
C THR A 385 1.43 -14.53 -9.66
N PRO A 386 2.12 -15.63 -10.00
CA PRO A 386 2.19 -16.17 -11.37
C PRO A 386 0.84 -16.57 -11.99
N LYS A 387 -0.29 -16.41 -11.28
CA LYS A 387 -1.65 -16.73 -11.73
C LYS A 387 -2.52 -15.49 -11.93
N GLY A 388 -1.94 -14.29 -11.78
CA GLY A 388 -2.65 -13.02 -11.61
C GLY A 388 -2.58 -12.54 -10.16
N VAL A 389 -3.17 -11.37 -9.92
CA VAL A 389 -3.18 -10.68 -8.62
C VAL A 389 -4.48 -10.99 -7.90
N PHE A 390 -4.42 -11.15 -6.57
CA PHE A 390 -5.58 -11.45 -5.74
C PHE A 390 -5.77 -10.37 -4.68
N ALA A 391 -7.02 -10.04 -4.37
CA ALA A 391 -7.34 -9.06 -3.34
C ALA A 391 -8.63 -9.43 -2.58
N VAL A 392 -8.75 -8.95 -1.34
CA VAL A 392 -9.88 -9.23 -0.45
C VAL A 392 -10.69 -7.97 -0.12
N ASP A 393 -11.90 -7.89 -0.68
CA ASP A 393 -12.87 -6.81 -0.45
C ASP A 393 -13.72 -7.11 0.79
N LYS A 394 -13.55 -6.33 1.86
CA LYS A 394 -14.28 -6.47 3.14
C LYS A 394 -15.69 -5.86 3.12
N GLY A 395 -16.30 -5.80 1.94
CA GLY A 395 -17.65 -5.28 1.73
C GLY A 395 -18.77 -6.14 2.31
N GLY A 396 -18.50 -7.38 2.72
CA GLY A 396 -19.50 -8.35 3.18
C GLY A 396 -20.65 -8.50 2.18
N ALA A 397 -20.35 -8.51 0.88
CA ALA A 397 -21.36 -8.39 -0.19
C ALA A 397 -22.39 -9.53 -0.15
N TYR A 398 -21.94 -10.75 0.16
CA TYR A 398 -22.75 -11.96 0.15
C TYR A 398 -23.46 -12.15 1.49
N LYS A 399 -24.75 -11.80 1.55
CA LYS A 399 -25.51 -11.73 2.81
C LYS A 399 -26.03 -13.09 3.26
N ASN A 400 -26.09 -13.30 4.59
CA ASN A 400 -26.59 -14.53 5.24
C ASN A 400 -25.85 -15.81 4.81
N ALA A 401 -24.53 -15.71 4.56
CA ALA A 401 -23.70 -16.82 4.12
C ALA A 401 -23.62 -17.92 5.18
N GLU A 402 -24.06 -19.13 4.82
CA GLU A 402 -23.93 -20.32 5.66
C GLU A 402 -22.50 -20.88 5.60
N VAL A 403 -21.86 -21.08 6.75
CA VAL A 403 -20.45 -21.50 6.84
C VAL A 403 -20.24 -22.64 7.85
N PRO A 404 -19.31 -23.60 7.61
CA PRO A 404 -19.06 -24.73 8.50
C PRO A 404 -18.14 -24.41 9.70
N PHE A 405 -17.42 -23.28 9.66
CA PHE A 405 -16.39 -22.88 10.64
C PHE A 405 -16.91 -21.90 11.71
N THR A 406 -18.17 -22.05 12.12
CA THR A 406 -18.74 -21.34 13.28
C THR A 406 -18.72 -22.26 14.50
N ILE A 407 -18.52 -21.72 15.71
CA ILE A 407 -18.58 -22.47 16.97
C ILE A 407 -19.77 -22.04 17.85
N ASP A 408 -20.33 -22.99 18.60
CA ASP A 408 -21.09 -22.67 19.80
C ASP A 408 -20.16 -22.01 20.83
N TYR A 409 -20.52 -20.82 21.30
CA TYR A 409 -19.65 -19.99 22.14
C TYR A 409 -19.45 -20.53 23.57
N ARG A 410 -20.31 -21.47 24.02
CA ARG A 410 -20.22 -22.06 25.37
C ARG A 410 -19.30 -23.29 25.40
N THR A 411 -19.34 -24.10 24.35
CA THR A 411 -18.66 -25.40 24.26
C THR A 411 -17.45 -25.43 23.34
N GLY A 412 -17.34 -24.46 22.42
CA GLY A 412 -16.31 -24.45 21.37
C GLY A 412 -16.53 -25.49 20.28
N LYS A 413 -17.67 -26.19 20.26
CA LYS A 413 -17.98 -27.19 19.23
C LYS A 413 -18.36 -26.49 17.93
N PHE A 414 -17.75 -26.93 16.83
CA PHE A 414 -18.10 -26.47 15.48
C PHE A 414 -19.51 -26.87 15.05
N THR A 415 -20.14 -25.98 14.28
CA THR A 415 -21.45 -26.12 13.65
C THR A 415 -21.47 -25.38 12.32
N THR A 416 -22.23 -25.89 11.36
CA THR A 416 -22.67 -25.08 10.22
C THR A 416 -23.69 -24.05 10.71
N ALA A 417 -23.54 -22.78 10.29
CA ALA A 417 -24.48 -21.70 10.63
C ALA A 417 -24.40 -20.53 9.64
N SER A 418 -25.52 -19.81 9.47
CA SER A 418 -25.61 -18.51 8.78
C SER A 418 -25.67 -17.31 9.74
N THR A 419 -25.55 -17.54 11.06
CA THR A 419 -25.48 -16.50 12.09
C THR A 419 -24.35 -16.76 13.09
N SER A 420 -23.79 -15.69 13.65
CA SER A 420 -22.71 -15.69 14.63
C SER A 420 -23.16 -15.00 15.92
N VAL A 421 -22.98 -15.69 17.06
CA VAL A 421 -23.15 -15.14 18.41
C VAL A 421 -21.85 -14.48 18.81
N LYS A 422 -21.85 -13.16 18.99
CA LYS A 422 -20.62 -12.37 19.25
C LYS A 422 -20.21 -12.38 20.73
N GLY A 423 -20.27 -13.53 21.38
CA GLY A 423 -19.96 -13.71 22.80
C GLY A 423 -21.16 -13.40 23.69
N VAL A 424 -20.96 -12.54 24.69
CA VAL A 424 -21.96 -12.25 25.74
C VAL A 424 -22.20 -10.76 25.94
N GLN A 425 -23.41 -10.45 26.40
CA GLN A 425 -23.87 -9.15 26.87
C GLN A 425 -24.10 -9.21 28.38
N ASN A 426 -23.70 -8.18 29.13
CA ASN A 426 -24.07 -8.07 30.54
C ASN A 426 -25.52 -7.56 30.61
N LYS A 427 -26.42 -8.35 31.21
CA LYS A 427 -27.83 -7.97 31.44
C LYS A 427 -28.08 -7.40 32.83
N ALA A 428 -27.09 -7.40 33.72
CA ALA A 428 -27.25 -6.83 35.06
C ALA A 428 -27.31 -5.30 35.04
N SER A 429 -28.05 -4.72 35.99
CA SER A 429 -28.07 -3.27 36.24
C SER A 429 -26.67 -2.75 36.59
N GLU A 430 -26.43 -1.46 36.33
CA GLU A 430 -25.16 -0.81 36.69
C GLU A 430 -24.87 -0.94 38.20
N GLY A 431 -23.66 -1.37 38.55
CA GLY A 431 -23.24 -1.66 39.93
C GLY A 431 -23.65 -3.03 40.49
N ALA A 432 -24.48 -3.81 39.79
CA ALA A 432 -24.78 -5.19 40.18
C ALA A 432 -23.70 -6.19 39.68
N PRO A 433 -23.59 -7.39 40.28
CA PRO A 433 -22.76 -8.47 39.74
C PRO A 433 -23.15 -8.82 38.30
N ALA A 434 -22.17 -9.04 37.43
CA ALA A 434 -22.41 -9.21 36.00
C ALA A 434 -23.20 -10.49 35.65
N ASP A 435 -24.24 -10.34 34.84
CA ASP A 435 -25.08 -11.41 34.30
C ASP A 435 -24.76 -11.58 32.81
N TRP A 436 -23.80 -12.46 32.52
CA TRP A 436 -23.27 -12.68 31.16
C TRP A 436 -24.15 -13.65 30.37
N GLN A 437 -25.16 -13.08 29.68
CA GLN A 437 -26.04 -13.82 28.78
C GLN A 437 -25.51 -13.80 27.34
N PRO A 438 -25.87 -14.77 26.47
CA PRO A 438 -25.48 -14.76 25.06
C PRO A 438 -25.83 -13.43 24.39
N ALA A 439 -24.95 -12.91 23.54
CA ALA A 439 -25.32 -11.86 22.60
C ALA A 439 -26.33 -12.40 21.57
N GLU A 440 -27.19 -11.54 21.04
CA GLU A 440 -28.11 -11.95 19.97
C GLU A 440 -27.33 -12.47 18.74
N PRO A 441 -27.77 -13.57 18.09
CA PRO A 441 -27.16 -14.03 16.86
C PRO A 441 -27.27 -12.96 15.76
N THR A 442 -26.18 -12.72 15.04
CA THR A 442 -26.12 -11.74 13.95
C THR A 442 -25.84 -12.44 12.62
N PRO A 443 -26.43 -12.02 11.49
CA PRO A 443 -26.15 -12.62 10.18
C PRO A 443 -24.66 -12.62 9.83
N ILE A 444 -24.18 -13.76 9.37
CA ILE A 444 -22.86 -13.89 8.76
C ILE A 444 -22.97 -13.37 7.33
N ASN A 445 -22.11 -12.42 6.98
CA ASN A 445 -21.94 -11.95 5.61
C ASN A 445 -20.54 -12.35 5.15
N ALA A 446 -20.43 -12.93 3.97
CA ALA A 446 -19.15 -13.26 3.35
C ALA A 446 -18.64 -12.09 2.50
N ASP A 447 -17.33 -11.88 2.55
CA ASP A 447 -16.59 -10.87 1.79
C ASP A 447 -16.36 -11.35 0.35
N THR A 448 -15.73 -10.50 -0.49
CA THR A 448 -15.44 -10.85 -1.88
C THR A 448 -13.96 -11.21 -2.04
N LEU A 449 -13.68 -12.32 -2.73
CA LEU A 449 -12.35 -12.60 -3.27
C LEU A 449 -12.32 -12.10 -4.72
N VAL A 450 -11.37 -11.22 -5.03
CA VAL A 450 -11.14 -10.66 -6.37
C VAL A 450 -9.86 -11.25 -6.94
N LYS A 451 -9.87 -11.57 -8.24
CA LYS A 451 -8.70 -11.91 -9.06
C LYS A 451 -8.62 -10.93 -10.22
N LEU A 452 -7.46 -10.36 -10.49
CA LEU A 452 -7.24 -9.47 -11.62
C LEU A 452 -5.93 -9.74 -12.36
N THR A 453 -5.84 -9.24 -13.58
CA THR A 453 -4.62 -9.18 -14.39
C THR A 453 -4.55 -7.81 -15.05
N ALA A 454 -3.42 -7.11 -14.92
CA ALA A 454 -3.06 -6.03 -15.83
C ALA A 454 -1.97 -6.52 -16.80
N SER A 455 -1.90 -5.98 -18.01
CA SER A 455 -0.81 -6.25 -18.95
C SER A 455 -0.58 -5.04 -19.84
N PRO A 456 0.66 -4.52 -20.00
CA PRO A 456 0.95 -3.41 -20.89
C PRO A 456 0.55 -3.70 -22.35
N THR A 457 -0.17 -2.79 -22.99
CA THR A 457 -0.67 -2.93 -24.37
C THR A 457 -0.06 -1.97 -25.38
N GLY A 458 0.69 -0.96 -24.93
CA GLY A 458 1.27 0.08 -25.78
C GLY A 458 1.32 1.42 -25.04
N THR A 459 1.16 2.52 -25.79
CA THR A 459 1.00 3.87 -25.24
C THR A 459 -0.34 4.49 -25.60
N VAL A 460 -0.85 5.34 -24.70
CA VAL A 460 -2.02 6.21 -24.88
C VAL A 460 -1.63 7.65 -24.59
N LYS A 461 -2.28 8.59 -25.27
CA LYS A 461 -1.99 10.02 -25.07
C LYS A 461 -2.52 10.51 -23.73
N GLY A 462 -1.68 11.28 -23.03
CA GLY A 462 -2.06 11.99 -21.81
C GLY A 462 -3.04 13.13 -22.09
N GLN A 463 -3.64 13.67 -21.03
CA GLN A 463 -4.55 14.82 -21.11
C GLN A 463 -3.78 16.13 -20.98
N THR A 464 -4.02 17.08 -21.88
CA THR A 464 -3.46 18.44 -21.75
C THR A 464 -4.15 19.18 -20.61
N LYS A 465 -3.49 19.22 -19.45
CA LYS A 465 -3.95 19.94 -18.27
C LYS A 465 -3.44 21.38 -18.31
N THR A 466 -4.25 22.27 -18.86
CA THR A 466 -4.04 23.72 -18.71
C THR A 466 -4.08 24.06 -17.23
N VAL A 467 -2.96 24.53 -16.67
CA VAL A 467 -2.92 25.03 -15.30
C VAL A 467 -3.66 26.37 -15.26
N THR A 468 -4.94 26.35 -14.92
CA THR A 468 -5.64 27.58 -14.56
C THR A 468 -4.96 28.16 -13.31
N GLY A 469 -4.60 29.45 -13.36
CA GLY A 469 -4.02 30.17 -12.23
C GLY A 469 -4.99 30.22 -11.06
N SER A 470 -4.91 29.24 -10.16
CA SER A 470 -5.88 29.07 -9.08
C SER A 470 -5.61 30.01 -7.91
N GLU A 471 -6.67 30.36 -7.19
CA GLU A 471 -6.61 31.21 -5.98
C GLU A 471 -5.78 30.59 -4.84
N ALA A 472 -5.41 29.30 -4.95
CA ALA A 472 -4.52 28.61 -4.03
C ALA A 472 -3.04 29.02 -4.17
N ASN A 473 -2.62 29.53 -5.33
CA ASN A 473 -1.24 29.97 -5.59
C ASN A 473 -1.07 31.49 -5.38
N VAL A 474 -1.81 32.08 -4.43
CA VAL A 474 -1.75 33.50 -4.11
C VAL A 474 -0.62 33.79 -3.13
N LYS A 475 0.17 34.83 -3.42
CA LYS A 475 1.26 35.32 -2.55
C LYS A 475 1.03 36.78 -2.19
N THR A 476 1.18 37.09 -0.91
CA THR A 476 1.30 38.46 -0.42
C THR A 476 2.78 38.87 -0.34
N VAL A 477 3.11 40.05 -0.84
CA VAL A 477 4.45 40.66 -0.80
C VAL A 477 4.37 42.05 -0.17
N GLU A 478 5.28 42.33 0.75
CA GLU A 478 5.37 43.62 1.45
C GLU A 478 6.22 44.63 0.67
N SER A 479 5.90 45.93 0.80
CA SER A 479 6.72 47.01 0.25
C SER A 479 8.03 47.13 1.03
N ARG A 480 9.13 47.35 0.31
CA ARG A 480 10.49 47.44 0.90
C ARG A 480 10.69 48.63 1.83
N GLN A 481 9.85 49.65 1.70
CA GLN A 481 9.90 50.90 2.48
C GLN A 481 8.85 50.94 3.60
N ASP A 482 7.86 50.05 3.55
CA ASP A 482 6.66 50.10 4.40
C ASP A 482 6.04 48.70 4.44
N ALA A 483 6.18 48.00 5.57
CA ALA A 483 5.68 46.64 5.73
C ALA A 483 4.15 46.56 5.96
N GLU A 484 3.47 47.69 6.20
CA GLU A 484 2.00 47.74 6.24
C GLU A 484 1.39 47.75 4.82
N ALA A 485 2.12 48.32 3.85
CA ALA A 485 1.70 48.34 2.45
C ALA A 485 2.05 47.02 1.74
N LYS A 486 1.03 46.24 1.36
CA LYS A 486 1.18 44.89 0.79
C LYS A 486 0.50 44.75 -0.56
N VAL A 487 0.96 43.79 -1.36
CA VAL A 487 0.41 43.40 -2.66
C VAL A 487 0.09 41.92 -2.62
N THR A 488 -1.08 41.51 -3.08
CA THR A 488 -1.57 40.12 -3.06
C THR A 488 -2.09 39.74 -4.45
N GLY A 489 -1.57 38.65 -5.00
CA GLY A 489 -2.00 38.14 -6.31
C GLY A 489 -1.49 36.72 -6.58
N ALA A 490 -2.00 36.10 -7.64
CA ALA A 490 -1.56 34.77 -8.06
C ALA A 490 -0.11 34.79 -8.59
N THR A 491 0.71 33.82 -8.18
CA THR A 491 2.07 33.62 -8.69
C THR A 491 2.12 32.82 -9.98
N VAL A 492 1.00 32.22 -10.39
CA VAL A 492 0.82 31.54 -11.69
C VAL A 492 -0.37 32.18 -12.41
N VAL A 493 -0.16 32.65 -13.64
CA VAL A 493 -1.19 33.34 -14.43
C VAL A 493 -1.44 32.60 -15.75
N SER A 494 -2.69 32.50 -16.17
CA SER A 494 -3.04 31.86 -17.45
C SER A 494 -2.60 32.73 -18.64
N GLU A 495 -2.00 32.12 -19.67
CA GLU A 495 -1.62 32.80 -20.90
C GLU A 495 -2.83 33.53 -21.54
N GLY A 496 -2.61 34.77 -21.99
CA GLY A 496 -3.64 35.60 -22.63
C GLY A 496 -4.76 36.11 -21.72
N GLN A 497 -4.78 35.77 -20.42
CA GLN A 497 -5.81 36.22 -19.48
C GLN A 497 -5.34 37.43 -18.67
N ALA A 498 -6.27 38.35 -18.35
CA ALA A 498 -5.95 39.53 -17.56
C ALA A 498 -5.54 39.17 -16.12
N ILE A 499 -4.53 39.87 -15.59
CA ILE A 499 -3.86 39.53 -14.34
C ILE A 499 -4.47 40.35 -13.20
N LYS A 500 -5.14 39.67 -12.27
CA LYS A 500 -5.82 40.29 -11.11
C LYS A 500 -4.88 40.37 -9.92
N VAL A 501 -4.73 41.58 -9.37
CA VAL A 501 -3.88 41.85 -8.20
C VAL A 501 -4.58 42.86 -7.30
N SER A 502 -4.47 42.66 -5.99
CA SER A 502 -4.96 43.59 -4.97
C SER A 502 -3.84 44.06 -4.04
N GLY A 503 -4.12 45.04 -3.20
CA GLY A 503 -3.21 45.49 -2.15
C GLY A 503 -3.95 46.10 -0.97
N THR A 504 -3.22 46.29 0.13
CA THR A 504 -3.71 46.84 1.40
C THR A 504 -2.65 47.74 2.04
N GLY A 505 -3.04 48.71 2.88
CA GLY A 505 -2.12 49.60 3.59
C GLY A 505 -1.44 50.71 2.75
N TRP A 506 -1.78 50.87 1.47
CA TRP A 506 -1.24 51.92 0.59
C TRP A 506 -1.89 53.29 0.87
N LYS A 507 -1.58 53.87 2.03
CA LYS A 507 -2.17 55.12 2.54
C LYS A 507 -1.34 56.35 2.21
N TYR A 508 -2.01 57.44 1.83
CA TYR A 508 -1.38 58.74 1.59
C TYR A 508 -1.06 59.48 2.91
N PRO A 509 0.08 60.17 3.04
CA PRO A 509 0.47 60.85 4.28
C PRO A 509 -0.52 61.91 4.76
N LYS A 510 -1.03 61.73 5.99
CA LYS A 510 -1.91 62.68 6.70
C LYS A 510 -3.27 62.95 6.02
N GLY A 511 -3.66 62.16 5.02
CA GLY A 511 -4.95 62.29 4.32
C GLY A 511 -6.03 61.35 4.85
N ALA A 512 -7.26 61.53 4.34
CA ALA A 512 -8.36 60.58 4.44
C ALA A 512 -8.55 59.84 3.09
N GLU A 513 -7.43 59.55 2.42
CA GLU A 513 -7.34 59.06 1.04
C GLU A 513 -6.19 58.06 0.92
N GLY A 514 -6.28 57.16 -0.06
CA GLY A 514 -5.17 56.28 -0.41
C GLY A 514 -4.08 56.94 -1.23
N SER A 515 -2.96 56.24 -1.35
CA SER A 515 -1.89 56.51 -2.31
C SER A 515 -2.33 56.17 -3.73
N THR A 516 -1.65 56.75 -4.72
CA THR A 516 -1.78 56.38 -6.14
C THR A 516 -0.68 55.40 -6.50
N ILE A 517 -1.03 54.22 -7.02
CA ILE A 517 -0.09 53.13 -7.32
C ILE A 517 0.00 52.93 -8.84
N ALA A 518 1.19 53.10 -9.42
CA ALA A 518 1.50 52.65 -10.77
C ALA A 518 2.01 51.20 -10.78
N VAL A 519 1.64 50.46 -11.81
CA VAL A 519 2.07 49.08 -12.05
C VAL A 519 2.98 49.01 -13.28
N LYS A 520 4.06 48.25 -13.20
CA LYS A 520 5.01 48.04 -14.32
C LYS A 520 5.36 46.57 -14.51
N TYR A 521 5.37 46.12 -15.76
CA TYR A 521 5.83 44.78 -16.15
C TYR A 521 7.35 44.76 -16.36
N ASP A 522 8.00 43.73 -15.80
CA ASP A 522 9.45 43.50 -15.82
C ASP A 522 10.28 44.75 -15.45
N ARG A 523 9.78 45.48 -14.43
CA ARG A 523 10.34 46.75 -13.91
C ARG A 523 10.34 47.90 -14.93
N GLY A 524 9.43 47.86 -15.91
CA GLY A 524 9.29 48.87 -16.98
C GLY A 524 10.04 48.52 -18.26
N LYS A 525 10.43 47.26 -18.47
CA LYS A 525 11.00 46.76 -19.73
C LYS A 525 9.94 46.43 -20.79
N VAL A 526 8.73 46.11 -20.34
CA VAL A 526 7.57 45.89 -21.20
C VAL A 526 6.68 47.12 -21.11
N SER A 527 6.26 47.63 -22.26
CA SER A 527 5.22 48.65 -22.40
C SER A 527 3.98 48.03 -23.04
N ILE A 528 2.78 48.40 -22.58
CA ILE A 528 1.48 48.07 -23.20
C ILE A 528 1.00 49.31 -23.97
N ASN A 529 0.59 49.14 -25.22
CA ASN A 529 0.13 50.22 -26.13
C ASN A 529 1.10 51.42 -26.28
N GLY A 530 2.37 51.24 -25.91
CA GLY A 530 3.42 52.27 -25.88
C GLY A 530 3.86 52.67 -24.45
N ASP A 531 3.00 52.52 -23.45
CA ASP A 531 3.23 52.99 -22.08
C ASP A 531 3.93 51.97 -21.18
N ALA A 532 5.02 52.39 -20.54
CA ALA A 532 5.80 51.60 -19.57
C ALA A 532 5.21 51.65 -18.13
N VAL A 533 4.03 52.26 -17.97
CA VAL A 533 3.13 52.13 -16.81
C VAL A 533 1.89 51.42 -17.33
N ILE A 534 1.68 50.19 -16.88
CA ILE A 534 0.68 49.26 -17.45
C ILE A 534 -0.72 49.54 -16.92
N GLY A 535 -0.79 50.15 -15.74
CA GLY A 535 -2.01 50.60 -15.09
C GLY A 535 -1.69 51.47 -13.89
N THR A 536 -2.67 52.29 -13.50
CA THR A 536 -2.65 53.11 -12.30
C THR A 536 -3.92 52.83 -11.51
N VAL A 537 -3.81 52.68 -10.20
CA VAL A 537 -4.95 52.46 -9.30
C VAL A 537 -4.85 53.39 -8.09
N GLU A 538 -5.97 53.97 -7.70
CA GLU A 538 -6.10 54.71 -6.43
C GLU A 538 -6.52 53.76 -5.32
N ALA A 539 -5.91 53.90 -4.15
CA ALA A 539 -6.36 53.17 -2.96
C ALA A 539 -7.48 53.92 -2.21
N ASP A 540 -8.30 53.17 -1.46
CA ASP A 540 -9.26 53.74 -0.51
C ASP A 540 -8.57 54.38 0.72
N ALA A 541 -9.35 54.99 1.62
CA ALA A 541 -8.82 55.66 2.82
C ALA A 541 -8.12 54.67 3.78
N GLU A 542 -8.54 53.41 3.76
CA GLU A 542 -7.97 52.28 4.48
C GLU A 542 -6.70 51.72 3.80
N GLY A 543 -6.38 52.18 2.59
CA GLY A 543 -5.19 51.81 1.80
C GLY A 543 -5.36 50.56 0.94
N ASN A 544 -6.59 50.09 0.70
CA ASN A 544 -6.88 48.92 -0.13
C ASN A 544 -7.14 49.29 -1.59
N TRP A 545 -6.84 48.37 -2.50
CA TRP A 545 -7.11 48.50 -3.93
C TRP A 545 -7.20 47.15 -4.63
N SER A 546 -7.74 47.15 -5.85
CA SER A 546 -7.74 46.01 -6.78
C SER A 546 -7.62 46.51 -8.21
N ILE A 547 -6.83 45.83 -9.04
CA ILE A 547 -6.65 46.14 -10.47
C ILE A 547 -6.60 44.84 -11.30
N GLU A 548 -7.12 44.92 -12.51
CA GLU A 548 -7.06 43.87 -13.52
C GLU A 548 -6.20 44.38 -14.69
N LEU A 549 -5.04 43.74 -14.90
CA LEU A 549 -3.98 44.21 -15.80
C LEU A 549 -4.02 43.45 -17.13
N PRO A 550 -3.84 44.11 -18.29
CA PRO A 550 -3.88 43.44 -19.59
C PRO A 550 -2.72 42.46 -19.79
N TYR A 551 -2.99 41.29 -20.34
CA TYR A 551 -1.93 40.34 -20.72
C TYR A 551 -1.10 40.91 -21.89
N PRO A 552 0.24 40.88 -21.84
CA PRO A 552 1.08 41.37 -22.92
C PRO A 552 1.19 40.35 -24.06
N THR A 553 0.79 40.77 -25.26
CA THR A 553 0.93 40.03 -26.52
C THR A 553 1.81 40.82 -27.48
N ALA A 554 2.28 40.18 -28.56
CA ALA A 554 3.03 40.88 -29.61
C ALA A 554 2.22 41.98 -30.32
N ASP A 555 0.88 41.89 -30.31
CA ASP A 555 -0.01 42.90 -30.89
C ASP A 555 -0.19 44.15 -30.01
N ASN A 556 -0.17 43.98 -28.68
CA ASN A 556 -0.54 45.05 -27.72
C ASN A 556 0.64 45.59 -26.90
N SER A 557 1.86 45.08 -27.08
CA SER A 557 2.99 45.40 -26.21
C SER A 557 4.36 45.34 -26.90
N THR A 558 5.41 45.71 -26.17
CA THR A 558 6.80 45.58 -26.64
C THR A 558 7.40 44.18 -26.44
N VAL A 559 6.62 43.17 -26.03
CA VAL A 559 7.09 41.78 -26.00
C VAL A 559 7.26 41.26 -27.42
N LYS A 560 8.29 40.43 -27.62
CA LYS A 560 8.39 39.62 -28.85
C LYS A 560 7.61 38.33 -28.65
N ASP A 561 7.24 37.68 -29.75
CA ASP A 561 6.70 36.32 -29.73
C ASP A 561 7.51 35.41 -28.77
N ALA A 562 6.81 34.55 -28.04
CA ALA A 562 7.33 33.68 -26.98
C ALA A 562 7.88 34.33 -25.69
N SER A 563 8.17 35.64 -25.66
CA SER A 563 8.87 36.24 -24.50
C SER A 563 8.02 36.46 -23.25
N TRP A 564 6.70 36.30 -23.36
CA TRP A 564 5.72 36.13 -22.26
C TRP A 564 4.86 34.89 -22.54
N GLY A 565 5.51 33.76 -22.80
CA GLY A 565 4.88 32.49 -23.19
C GLY A 565 4.86 31.42 -22.08
N PRO A 566 4.26 30.26 -22.34
CA PRO A 566 4.13 29.16 -21.38
C PRO A 566 5.44 28.80 -20.65
N GLY A 567 5.46 28.94 -19.33
CA GLY A 567 6.61 28.62 -18.47
C GLY A 567 7.62 29.76 -18.23
N THR A 568 7.43 30.97 -18.78
CA THR A 568 8.31 32.11 -18.48
C THR A 568 7.94 32.81 -17.16
N SER A 569 8.92 33.39 -16.47
CA SER A 569 8.72 34.11 -15.20
C SER A 569 9.01 35.61 -15.32
N HIS A 570 8.17 36.43 -14.68
CA HIS A 570 8.12 37.89 -14.83
C HIS A 570 7.93 38.61 -13.50
N THR A 571 8.30 39.89 -13.43
CA THR A 571 8.09 40.73 -12.23
C THR A 571 7.02 41.79 -12.48
N LEU A 572 5.98 41.80 -11.64
CA LEU A 572 5.04 42.91 -11.51
C LEU A 572 5.53 43.88 -10.42
N SER A 573 5.88 45.12 -10.79
CA SER A 573 6.33 46.15 -9.85
C SER A 573 5.22 47.15 -9.54
N PHE A 574 4.93 47.36 -8.26
CA PHE A 574 3.91 48.28 -7.74
C PHE A 574 4.59 49.43 -6.99
N LEU A 575 4.31 50.67 -7.40
CA LEU A 575 5.08 51.87 -7.04
C LEU A 575 4.16 53.05 -6.69
N SER A 576 4.41 53.72 -5.57
CA SER A 576 3.72 54.97 -5.17
C SER A 576 4.70 56.12 -4.87
N GLY A 577 4.20 57.30 -4.49
CA GLY A 577 5.01 58.44 -4.05
C GLY A 577 5.23 59.54 -5.09
N SER A 578 5.55 59.20 -6.34
CA SER A 578 5.92 60.19 -7.37
C SER A 578 4.77 60.63 -8.29
N ILE A 579 3.56 60.13 -8.07
CA ILE A 579 2.38 60.37 -8.94
C ILE A 579 1.43 61.36 -8.27
N LYS A 580 1.22 61.19 -6.96
CA LYS A 580 0.45 62.08 -6.10
C LYS A 580 1.44 62.89 -5.26
N GLU A 581 1.48 64.20 -5.46
CA GLU A 581 2.44 65.07 -4.77
C GLU A 581 2.29 64.93 -3.24
N GLY A 582 3.40 64.70 -2.53
CA GLY A 582 3.41 64.49 -1.08
C GLY A 582 3.20 63.04 -0.60
N ASP A 583 3.02 62.08 -1.51
CA ASP A 583 2.80 60.67 -1.19
C ASP A 583 4.09 59.93 -0.73
N THR A 584 3.94 58.84 0.03
CA THR A 584 5.08 58.02 0.46
C THR A 584 5.58 57.17 -0.72
N SER A 585 6.90 57.20 -0.96
CA SER A 585 7.52 56.30 -1.94
C SER A 585 7.60 54.87 -1.41
N ARG A 586 6.89 53.96 -2.07
CA ARG A 586 6.80 52.53 -1.74
C ARG A 586 7.09 51.68 -2.98
N GLY A 587 7.53 50.45 -2.76
CA GLY A 587 7.91 49.53 -3.83
C GLY A 587 7.80 48.07 -3.44
N ALA A 588 6.82 47.38 -4.04
CA ALA A 588 6.62 45.94 -3.94
C ALA A 588 6.81 45.26 -5.31
N ASN A 589 7.26 44.00 -5.31
CA ASN A 589 7.44 43.20 -6.52
C ASN A 589 6.74 41.85 -6.34
N LEU A 590 5.68 41.58 -7.10
CA LEU A 590 5.07 40.26 -7.21
C LEU A 590 5.68 39.55 -8.42
N ASP A 591 6.50 38.54 -8.17
CA ASP A 591 7.02 37.68 -9.24
C ASP A 591 5.98 36.60 -9.59
N ILE A 592 5.73 36.44 -10.89
CA ILE A 592 4.72 35.56 -11.48
C ILE A 592 5.36 34.61 -12.51
N THR A 593 4.68 33.52 -12.85
CA THR A 593 5.06 32.62 -13.95
C THR A 593 3.84 32.35 -14.85
N ILE A 594 4.04 32.31 -16.15
CA ILE A 594 2.99 32.01 -17.13
C ILE A 594 2.69 30.51 -17.08
N ALA A 595 1.42 30.16 -16.91
CA ALA A 595 0.96 28.79 -16.83
C ALA A 595 1.37 27.99 -18.06
N GLN A 596 2.14 26.92 -17.85
CA GLN A 596 2.47 25.97 -18.90
C GLN A 596 1.41 24.86 -18.97
N PRO A 597 0.91 24.49 -20.17
CA PRO A 597 0.13 23.27 -20.34
C PRO A 597 0.95 22.08 -19.87
N THR A 598 0.49 21.37 -18.85
CA THR A 598 1.14 20.14 -18.37
C THR A 598 0.49 18.94 -19.03
N CYS A 599 1.30 17.96 -19.45
CA CYS A 599 0.78 16.64 -19.80
C CYS A 599 0.42 15.93 -18.50
N GLY A 600 -0.87 15.70 -18.26
CA GLY A 600 -1.37 14.84 -17.20
C GLY A 600 -1.61 13.42 -17.72
N ALA A 601 -1.79 12.48 -16.78
CA ALA A 601 -2.22 11.12 -17.08
C ALA A 601 -3.49 11.08 -17.96
N PRO A 602 -3.75 9.98 -18.69
CA PRO A 602 -5.09 9.67 -19.16
C PRO A 602 -6.07 9.56 -17.96
N GLU A 603 -7.37 9.56 -18.27
CA GLU A 603 -8.40 9.22 -17.29
C GLU A 603 -8.27 7.76 -16.85
N THR A 604 -8.42 7.50 -15.54
CA THR A 604 -8.30 6.16 -14.94
C THR A 604 -9.26 5.18 -15.60
N MET A 605 -8.76 4.03 -16.08
CA MET A 605 -9.62 2.96 -16.58
C MET A 605 -10.38 2.29 -15.43
N HIS A 606 -11.68 2.57 -15.31
CA HIS A 606 -12.54 1.92 -14.31
C HIS A 606 -13.01 0.54 -14.79
N VAL A 607 -12.80 -0.49 -13.96
CA VAL A 607 -13.08 -1.90 -14.27
C VAL A 607 -14.02 -2.50 -13.23
N THR A 608 -15.14 -3.05 -13.68
CA THR A 608 -16.06 -3.84 -12.84
C THR A 608 -15.71 -5.33 -12.97
N PRO A 609 -15.42 -6.05 -11.88
CA PRO A 609 -15.17 -7.50 -11.93
C PRO A 609 -16.37 -8.31 -12.46
N THR A 610 -16.10 -9.37 -13.22
CA THR A 610 -17.13 -10.35 -13.61
C THR A 610 -17.35 -11.39 -12.51
N ASN A 611 -18.60 -11.80 -12.28
CA ASN A 611 -18.90 -12.80 -11.25
C ASN A 611 -18.53 -14.22 -11.70
N ARG A 612 -17.89 -14.99 -10.81
CA ARG A 612 -17.75 -16.46 -10.87
C ARG A 612 -18.62 -17.12 -9.80
N ASP A 613 -19.24 -18.24 -10.16
CA ASP A 613 -20.04 -19.05 -9.24
C ASP A 613 -19.22 -19.53 -8.03
N PHE A 614 -19.80 -19.40 -6.83
CA PHE A 614 -19.17 -19.85 -5.60
C PHE A 614 -19.29 -21.37 -5.45
N GLN A 615 -18.16 -22.05 -5.27
CA GLN A 615 -18.06 -23.51 -5.25
C GLN A 615 -18.13 -24.12 -3.84
N GLY A 616 -18.52 -23.34 -2.82
CA GLY A 616 -18.53 -23.75 -1.42
C GLY A 616 -17.18 -23.57 -0.71
N TYR A 617 -17.17 -23.76 0.61
CA TYR A 617 -15.97 -23.59 1.48
C TYR A 617 -15.06 -24.82 1.57
N GLY A 618 -15.23 -25.78 0.65
CA GLY A 618 -14.44 -27.00 0.64
C GLY A 618 -14.66 -27.90 1.87
N THR A 619 -13.64 -28.70 2.20
CA THR A 619 -13.66 -29.57 3.40
C THR A 619 -13.15 -28.83 4.62
N LEU A 620 -13.88 -28.89 5.74
CA LEU A 620 -13.40 -28.42 7.04
C LEU A 620 -12.45 -29.46 7.67
N VAL A 621 -11.23 -29.06 8.00
CA VAL A 621 -10.16 -29.92 8.54
C VAL A 621 -9.88 -29.59 10.01
N ASP A 622 -9.85 -30.62 10.87
CA ASP A 622 -9.44 -30.49 12.28
C ASP A 622 -7.93 -30.20 12.37
N SER A 623 -7.58 -29.01 12.86
CA SER A 623 -6.20 -28.57 13.04
C SER A 623 -5.36 -29.48 13.97
N LYS A 624 -5.96 -30.26 14.86
CA LYS A 624 -5.24 -31.11 15.84
C LYS A 624 -4.78 -32.43 15.23
N VAL A 625 -5.57 -32.96 14.31
CA VAL A 625 -5.26 -34.21 13.59
C VAL A 625 -4.54 -33.90 12.28
N GLY A 626 -5.00 -32.86 11.58
CA GLY A 626 -4.77 -32.66 10.15
C GLY A 626 -5.77 -33.45 9.31
N GLU A 627 -5.76 -33.17 8.01
CA GLU A 627 -6.26 -34.09 7.00
C GLU A 627 -5.45 -35.39 7.09
N MET A 628 -6.13 -36.52 7.24
CA MET A 628 -5.48 -37.81 7.14
C MET A 628 -4.99 -37.97 5.71
N ALA A 629 -3.67 -37.88 5.51
CA ALA A 629 -3.06 -38.12 4.22
C ALA A 629 -3.61 -39.43 3.63
N PRO A 630 -4.02 -39.46 2.34
CA PRO A 630 -4.44 -40.71 1.73
C PRO A 630 -3.30 -41.71 1.91
N ALA A 631 -3.62 -42.91 2.40
CA ALA A 631 -2.64 -43.96 2.58
C ALA A 631 -1.85 -44.11 1.26
N PRO A 632 -0.50 -44.19 1.31
CA PRO A 632 0.30 -44.26 0.09
C PRO A 632 -0.24 -45.42 -0.75
N ALA A 633 -0.76 -45.10 -1.95
CA ALA A 633 -1.52 -46.05 -2.74
C ALA A 633 -0.72 -47.35 -2.88
N ASP A 634 -1.36 -48.48 -2.56
CA ASP A 634 -0.71 -49.79 -2.52
C ASP A 634 0.16 -49.97 -3.76
N PRO A 635 1.45 -50.35 -3.62
CA PRO A 635 2.43 -50.28 -4.69
C PRO A 635 1.88 -51.02 -5.91
N VAL A 636 1.63 -50.25 -6.97
CA VAL A 636 0.75 -50.64 -8.09
C VAL A 636 1.04 -52.08 -8.49
N LYS A 637 0.06 -52.96 -8.21
CA LYS A 637 0.14 -54.38 -8.58
C LYS A 637 0.48 -54.41 -10.06
N PRO A 638 1.63 -54.98 -10.47
CA PRO A 638 2.14 -54.83 -11.82
C PRO A 638 1.07 -55.30 -12.82
N GLU A 639 0.77 -54.46 -13.80
CA GLU A 639 -0.17 -54.78 -14.85
C GLU A 639 0.28 -56.09 -15.53
N PRO A 640 -0.64 -57.02 -15.82
CA PRO A 640 -0.27 -58.27 -16.49
C PRO A 640 0.33 -57.91 -17.86
N MET A 641 1.58 -58.34 -18.08
CA MET A 641 2.27 -58.10 -19.35
C MET A 641 1.40 -58.55 -20.53
N PRO A 642 1.35 -57.78 -21.64
CA PRO A 642 0.57 -58.16 -22.80
C PRO A 642 1.04 -59.53 -23.32
N ALA A 643 0.08 -60.45 -23.48
CA ALA A 643 0.37 -61.81 -23.93
C ALA A 643 0.97 -61.79 -25.36
N PRO A 644 1.96 -62.66 -25.66
CA PRO A 644 2.53 -62.75 -26.99
C PRO A 644 1.48 -63.22 -28.00
N SER A 645 1.51 -62.65 -29.22
CA SER A 645 0.62 -63.05 -30.31
C SER A 645 0.81 -64.52 -30.71
N PRO A 646 -0.25 -65.23 -31.11
CA PRO A 646 -0.17 -66.66 -31.41
C PRO A 646 0.64 -66.94 -32.68
N SER A 647 1.45 -67.99 -32.63
CA SER A 647 2.14 -68.55 -33.80
C SER A 647 1.32 -69.68 -34.43
N GLU A 648 1.36 -69.80 -35.75
CA GLU A 648 0.66 -70.84 -36.52
C GLU A 648 1.32 -72.25 -36.40
N PRO A 649 0.60 -73.34 -36.75
CA PRO A 649 0.75 -74.61 -36.05
C PRO A 649 1.85 -75.57 -36.55
N VAL A 650 2.27 -76.45 -35.64
CA VAL A 650 3.33 -77.47 -35.81
C VAL A 650 2.80 -78.76 -36.46
N LYS A 651 3.69 -79.50 -37.14
CA LYS A 651 3.54 -80.95 -37.39
C LYS A 651 4.79 -81.73 -36.96
N GLN A 652 4.54 -82.94 -36.45
CA GLN A 652 5.47 -83.95 -35.88
C GLN A 652 6.41 -84.60 -36.94
N GLU A 653 7.44 -85.42 -36.66
CA GLU A 653 7.91 -86.27 -35.52
C GLU A 653 9.39 -86.71 -35.80
N PRO A 654 10.09 -87.65 -35.07
CA PRO A 654 10.09 -88.11 -33.66
C PRO A 654 11.49 -87.95 -32.96
N MET A 655 11.67 -88.52 -31.74
CA MET A 655 12.90 -88.46 -30.90
C MET A 655 13.92 -89.60 -31.14
N PRO A 656 15.16 -89.54 -30.58
CA PRO A 656 15.42 -90.25 -29.30
C PRO A 656 16.37 -89.54 -28.28
N ASN A 657 16.65 -90.23 -27.16
CA ASN A 657 17.33 -89.84 -25.89
C ASN A 657 18.68 -90.63 -25.73
N PRO A 658 19.53 -90.55 -24.66
CA PRO A 658 19.93 -89.51 -23.66
C PRO A 658 21.46 -89.19 -23.68
N SER A 659 21.97 -88.40 -22.71
CA SER A 659 23.41 -88.14 -22.42
C SER A 659 24.21 -89.37 -21.92
N PRO A 660 25.56 -89.40 -21.98
CA PRO A 660 26.36 -89.02 -20.77
C PRO A 660 27.84 -88.52 -20.95
N SER A 661 28.36 -87.89 -19.89
CA SER A 661 29.77 -87.85 -19.39
C SER A 661 30.91 -87.04 -20.07
N GLU A 662 31.82 -86.57 -19.20
CA GLU A 662 33.15 -85.94 -19.42
C GLU A 662 34.27 -87.02 -19.64
N PRO A 663 35.61 -86.74 -19.62
CA PRO A 663 36.38 -85.48 -19.51
C PRO A 663 37.61 -85.37 -20.45
N VAL A 664 38.47 -84.35 -20.27
CA VAL A 664 39.95 -84.45 -20.06
C VAL A 664 40.61 -83.05 -20.05
N LYS A 665 41.61 -82.85 -19.17
CA LYS A 665 42.55 -81.70 -19.18
C LYS A 665 43.88 -82.11 -19.84
N GLN A 666 44.50 -81.21 -20.63
CA GLN A 666 45.96 -81.06 -20.62
C GLN A 666 46.44 -79.67 -21.09
N GLU A 667 47.42 -79.15 -20.36
CA GLU A 667 48.22 -77.94 -20.64
C GLU A 667 49.66 -78.43 -21.02
N PRO A 668 50.67 -77.59 -21.38
CA PRO A 668 50.71 -76.11 -21.43
C PRO A 668 51.36 -75.52 -22.72
N MET A 669 51.73 -74.23 -22.64
CA MET A 669 52.30 -73.33 -23.66
C MET A 669 53.61 -73.79 -24.35
N PRO A 670 54.01 -73.09 -25.43
CA PRO A 670 55.29 -72.39 -25.38
C PRO A 670 55.21 -70.88 -25.72
N ASN A 671 56.14 -70.12 -25.16
CA ASN A 671 56.48 -68.72 -25.45
C ASN A 671 57.94 -68.72 -25.97
N PRO A 672 58.35 -67.92 -27.00
CA PRO A 672 58.87 -66.58 -26.71
C PRO A 672 58.74 -65.50 -27.82
N SER A 673 58.56 -64.24 -27.39
CA SER A 673 59.17 -63.02 -28.00
C SER A 673 58.77 -62.58 -29.43
N PRO A 674 59.20 -61.37 -29.90
CA PRO A 674 59.45 -60.11 -29.18
C PRO A 674 58.82 -58.86 -29.85
N SER A 675 58.52 -57.81 -29.07
CA SER A 675 58.75 -56.38 -29.45
C SER A 675 58.40 -55.42 -28.29
N GLU A 676 59.45 -54.91 -27.64
CA GLU A 676 59.47 -53.74 -26.74
C GLU A 676 59.73 -52.44 -27.57
N PRO A 677 59.80 -51.20 -27.01
CA PRO A 677 59.94 -50.82 -25.59
C PRO A 677 59.01 -49.70 -25.06
N VAL A 678 59.12 -49.45 -23.75
CA VAL A 678 58.29 -48.56 -22.90
C VAL A 678 59.03 -47.27 -22.53
N LYS A 679 58.31 -46.15 -22.32
CA LYS A 679 58.75 -45.03 -21.44
C LYS A 679 57.61 -44.10 -20.97
N GLN A 680 57.67 -43.73 -19.68
CA GLN A 680 57.22 -42.50 -18.98
C GLN A 680 55.88 -41.83 -19.41
N GLU A 681 54.80 -41.76 -18.59
CA GLU A 681 54.58 -41.09 -17.28
C GLU A 681 54.17 -39.59 -17.36
N PRO A 682 53.48 -38.99 -16.35
CA PRO A 682 52.71 -39.58 -15.23
C PRO A 682 51.31 -38.95 -14.98
N MET A 683 50.37 -39.69 -14.34
CA MET A 683 49.28 -39.18 -13.43
C MET A 683 48.22 -40.27 -13.15
N PRO A 684 48.07 -40.74 -11.88
CA PRO A 684 46.76 -41.24 -11.42
C PRO A 684 46.44 -40.97 -9.93
N ALA A 685 45.15 -40.96 -9.58
CA ALA A 685 44.62 -40.93 -8.20
C ALA A 685 43.12 -41.37 -8.19
N PRO A 686 42.50 -41.69 -7.03
CA PRO A 686 43.06 -41.83 -5.68
C PRO A 686 42.77 -43.21 -5.01
N ALA A 687 43.55 -43.55 -3.98
CA ALA A 687 43.08 -44.14 -2.71
C ALA A 687 44.28 -44.35 -1.77
N SER A 688 44.23 -43.83 -0.55
CA SER A 688 45.25 -44.02 0.49
C SER A 688 44.68 -44.75 1.70
N SER A 689 45.47 -45.63 2.31
CA SER A 689 45.12 -46.40 3.50
C SER A 689 45.97 -46.02 4.71
N THR A 690 45.29 -45.86 5.85
CA THR A 690 45.76 -46.18 7.23
C THR A 690 47.08 -45.58 7.77
N ASP A 691 46.90 -44.80 8.85
CA ASP A 691 47.67 -44.80 10.11
C ASP A 691 49.16 -44.33 10.13
N GLY A 692 49.55 -43.59 11.18
CA GLY A 692 50.96 -43.22 11.41
C GLY A 692 51.20 -41.92 12.19
N ASP A 693 51.06 -41.98 13.51
CA ASP A 693 51.25 -40.91 14.51
C ASP A 693 52.36 -39.83 14.33
N SER A 694 51.95 -38.58 14.67
CA SER A 694 52.67 -37.63 15.56
C SER A 694 53.75 -36.64 15.07
N LYS A 695 53.67 -35.43 15.67
CA LYS A 695 54.72 -34.43 16.02
C LYS A 695 55.72 -33.91 14.97
N GLY A 696 55.71 -32.58 14.81
CA GLY A 696 56.81 -31.77 15.37
C GLY A 696 57.66 -30.88 14.45
N SER A 697 57.36 -29.58 14.44
CA SER A 697 58.32 -28.44 14.46
C SER A 697 59.69 -28.50 13.72
N GLY A 698 59.88 -27.53 12.80
CA GLY A 698 60.82 -26.43 13.09
C GLY A 698 62.08 -26.21 12.21
N ALA A 699 62.14 -25.01 11.58
CA ALA A 699 63.33 -24.25 11.14
C ALA A 699 64.28 -24.88 10.07
N GLY A 700 65.18 -24.07 9.45
CA GLY A 700 66.19 -24.65 8.54
C GLY A 700 67.05 -23.78 7.60
N ASN A 701 66.75 -22.49 7.39
CA ASN A 701 67.61 -21.38 6.88
C ASN A 701 68.77 -21.58 5.83
N THR A 702 68.79 -20.68 4.82
CA THR A 702 69.97 -20.02 4.15
C THR A 702 70.90 -20.70 3.10
N GLU A 703 70.96 -20.03 1.92
CA GLU A 703 72.15 -19.71 1.05
C GLU A 703 72.87 -20.82 0.23
N GLN A 704 73.62 -20.55 -0.87
CA GLN A 704 74.20 -19.30 -1.44
C GLN A 704 74.37 -19.32 -3.00
N ASP A 705 74.72 -18.19 -3.65
CA ASP A 705 74.97 -17.97 -5.12
C ASP A 705 76.48 -17.72 -5.43
N PRO A 706 77.01 -17.84 -6.69
CA PRO A 706 77.40 -16.62 -7.44
C PRO A 706 77.48 -16.67 -9.02
N GLY A 707 76.61 -15.90 -9.71
CA GLY A 707 76.87 -14.76 -10.65
C GLY A 707 77.75 -14.79 -11.95
N LYS A 708 77.45 -13.86 -12.92
CA LYS A 708 78.41 -13.12 -13.82
C LYS A 708 77.83 -11.98 -14.72
N ARG A 709 78.72 -11.05 -15.12
CA ARG A 709 78.66 -9.77 -15.94
C ARG A 709 78.02 -9.85 -17.36
N ALA A 710 77.77 -8.78 -18.17
CA ALA A 710 77.61 -7.27 -18.14
C ALA A 710 77.47 -6.76 -19.64
N SER A 711 77.42 -5.50 -20.15
CA SER A 711 77.38 -4.05 -19.74
C SER A 711 77.09 -3.12 -20.98
N GLU A 712 77.13 -1.77 -20.82
CA GLU A 712 77.17 -0.65 -21.84
C GLU A 712 75.85 -0.07 -22.43
N ALA A 713 75.63 1.25 -22.63
CA ALA A 713 76.29 2.49 -22.10
C ALA A 713 75.48 3.83 -22.34
N GLY A 714 75.58 4.81 -21.39
CA GLY A 714 75.31 6.27 -21.54
C GLY A 714 73.87 6.83 -21.32
N GLY A 715 73.61 8.03 -20.74
CA GLY A 715 74.44 8.98 -19.95
C GLY A 715 73.80 10.40 -19.66
N GLN A 716 74.07 11.00 -18.47
CA GLN A 716 73.94 12.44 -18.05
C GLN A 716 72.54 13.16 -18.01
N ALA A 717 72.26 14.25 -17.26
CA ALA A 717 72.74 14.83 -15.96
C ALA A 717 71.87 16.06 -15.47
N GLN A 718 71.99 16.48 -14.18
CA GLN A 718 71.51 17.74 -13.51
C GLN A 718 69.97 17.94 -13.31
N GLY A 719 69.44 18.70 -12.33
CA GLY A 719 69.99 19.52 -11.20
C GLY A 719 68.89 19.99 -10.20
N GLN A 720 69.22 20.75 -9.12
CA GLN A 720 68.30 21.12 -8.01
C GLN A 720 68.45 22.60 -7.54
N PRO A 721 67.38 23.27 -7.05
CA PRO A 721 67.27 23.74 -5.65
C PRO A 721 65.81 23.60 -5.08
N GLY A 722 65.40 24.01 -3.87
CA GLY A 722 66.10 24.49 -2.65
C GLY A 722 65.19 25.36 -1.73
N ALA A 723 65.26 25.17 -0.40
CA ALA A 723 64.48 25.83 0.70
C ALA A 723 62.95 25.56 0.73
N GLY A 724 62.28 25.27 1.85
CA GLY A 724 62.61 25.08 3.29
C GLY A 724 61.39 24.44 4.01
N GLN A 725 61.22 24.35 5.34
CA GLN A 725 62.03 24.64 6.55
C GLN A 725 61.41 23.89 7.78
N GLN A 726 62.18 23.74 8.88
CA GLN A 726 61.85 23.37 10.29
C GLN A 726 60.40 22.99 10.70
N GLY A 727 60.13 21.95 11.51
CA GLY A 727 61.01 20.92 12.11
C GLY A 727 60.38 20.19 13.33
N ALA A 728 60.91 19.01 13.69
CA ALA A 728 60.55 18.13 14.85
C ALA A 728 59.09 17.61 14.95
N GLY A 729 58.78 16.40 15.44
CA GLY A 729 59.57 15.40 16.19
C GLY A 729 59.00 15.23 17.61
N GLN A 730 57.89 14.48 17.79
CA GLN A 730 57.82 13.06 18.20
C GLN A 730 58.23 12.75 19.66
N GLN A 731 57.49 11.79 20.27
CA GLN A 731 57.66 11.23 21.64
C GLN A 731 57.24 12.22 22.77
N GLY A 732 56.85 11.80 23.98
CA GLY A 732 56.80 10.44 24.57
C GLY A 732 55.69 10.28 25.65
N PRO A 733 55.69 9.19 26.44
CA PRO A 733 54.48 8.65 27.11
C PRO A 733 54.43 8.87 28.65
N GLN A 734 53.49 8.15 29.29
CA GLN A 734 53.19 8.00 30.74
C GLN A 734 52.01 8.87 31.26
N ALA A 735 51.32 8.53 32.37
CA ALA A 735 50.84 7.26 32.96
C ALA A 735 50.20 7.59 34.33
N GLY A 736 49.35 6.70 34.85
CA GLY A 736 48.85 6.75 36.24
C GLY A 736 47.55 7.53 36.44
N GLY A 737 46.76 7.11 37.41
CA GLY A 737 45.48 7.73 37.75
C GLY A 737 45.13 7.61 39.22
N GLN A 738 44.51 8.67 39.74
CA GLN A 738 43.78 8.81 41.01
C GLN A 738 42.55 9.69 40.65
N GLY A 739 41.37 9.63 41.26
CA GLY A 739 41.11 9.62 42.71
C GLY A 739 41.22 11.07 43.24
N GLN A 740 40.20 11.71 43.84
CA GLN A 740 38.87 11.23 44.22
C GLN A 740 37.97 12.44 44.66
N THR A 741 36.68 12.51 44.28
CA THR A 741 35.63 13.40 44.88
C THR A 741 35.85 14.95 44.75
N GLN A 742 34.93 15.91 45.02
CA GLN A 742 33.57 15.94 45.62
C GLN A 742 32.77 17.23 45.24
N VAL A 743 31.48 17.31 45.64
CA VAL A 743 30.65 18.54 45.93
C VAL A 743 30.24 19.51 44.79
N GLN A 744 29.03 19.27 44.29
CA GLN A 744 27.87 20.18 44.11
C GLN A 744 27.90 21.62 44.72
N GLN A 745 27.61 22.67 43.92
CA GLN A 745 26.64 23.76 44.27
C GLN A 745 26.30 24.74 43.10
N ASP A 746 25.36 25.66 43.36
CA ASP A 746 24.52 26.47 42.44
C ASP A 746 25.22 27.57 41.60
N PRO A 747 24.53 28.14 40.57
CA PRO A 747 25.05 29.18 39.68
C PRO A 747 24.71 30.63 40.11
N GLY A 748 25.38 31.61 39.47
CA GLY A 748 24.79 32.93 39.19
C GLY A 748 25.55 34.17 39.68
N GLN A 749 26.14 34.94 38.74
CA GLN A 749 26.56 36.34 38.92
C GLN A 749 26.50 37.11 37.59
N LYS A 750 26.27 38.43 37.53
CA LYS A 750 25.44 39.32 38.40
C LYS A 750 25.22 40.70 37.71
N THR A 751 24.23 41.42 38.24
CA THR A 751 23.85 42.86 38.28
C THR A 751 25.00 43.92 38.33
N PRO A 752 24.77 45.26 38.46
CA PRO A 752 23.56 46.06 38.81
C PRO A 752 23.27 47.22 37.82
N GLU A 753 22.54 48.34 38.07
CA GLU A 753 21.80 48.97 39.21
C GLU A 753 20.65 49.86 38.61
N ALA A 754 19.84 50.73 39.25
CA ALA A 754 19.72 51.31 40.61
C ALA A 754 18.28 51.81 40.91
N GLY A 755 17.99 52.21 42.17
CA GLY A 755 16.78 52.95 42.59
C GLY A 755 15.55 52.08 42.89
N GLY A 756 14.41 52.61 43.38
CA GLY A 756 14.06 53.97 43.85
C GLY A 756 12.63 53.97 44.44
N GLN A 757 12.28 54.82 45.43
CA GLN A 757 11.05 54.62 46.24
C GLN A 757 10.36 55.87 46.85
N GLY A 758 9.04 55.74 47.08
CA GLY A 758 8.13 56.48 47.99
C GLY A 758 6.70 55.90 47.83
N GLN A 759 5.98 55.35 48.83
CA GLN A 759 5.34 55.92 50.05
C GLN A 759 4.13 56.86 49.74
N THR A 760 2.90 56.76 50.31
CA THR A 760 2.35 55.92 51.42
C THR A 760 0.78 55.90 51.53
N GLN A 761 0.21 54.81 52.12
CA GLN A 761 -1.01 54.69 52.99
C GLN A 761 -2.50 54.77 52.52
N GLY A 762 -3.37 54.01 53.26
CA GLY A 762 -4.87 53.98 53.25
C GLY A 762 -5.48 52.67 52.65
N GLN A 763 -6.13 51.67 53.30
CA GLN A 763 -7.00 51.46 54.50
C GLN A 763 -8.47 51.97 54.41
N GLN A 764 -9.53 51.27 54.88
CA GLN A 764 -9.81 49.83 55.16
C GLN A 764 -11.34 49.59 55.47
N GLY A 765 -11.87 48.37 55.35
CA GLY A 765 -13.20 47.91 55.87
C GLY A 765 -14.13 47.29 54.80
N SER A 766 -15.08 46.37 55.08
CA SER A 766 -15.55 45.72 56.33
C SER A 766 -16.16 44.31 56.07
N THR A 767 -16.52 43.56 57.12
CA THR A 767 -17.16 42.21 57.11
C THR A 767 -18.72 42.28 57.04
N THR A 768 -19.59 41.25 57.06
CA THR A 768 -19.62 39.98 57.84
C THR A 768 -20.76 38.99 57.44
N LYS A 769 -20.58 37.70 57.75
CA LYS A 769 -21.55 36.61 58.14
C LYS A 769 -23.08 36.62 57.80
N SER A 770 -23.49 35.53 57.12
CA SER A 770 -24.44 34.44 57.53
C SER A 770 -25.96 34.61 57.75
N THR A 771 -26.65 33.46 57.56
CA THR A 771 -27.91 32.96 58.19
C THR A 771 -29.28 33.61 57.90
N GLY A 772 -30.22 32.79 57.42
CA GLY A 772 -31.53 32.61 58.10
C GLY A 772 -32.84 32.85 57.32
N ALA A 773 -33.78 31.91 57.49
CA ALA A 773 -35.25 32.03 57.41
C ALA A 773 -35.98 32.40 56.09
N ALA A 774 -37.21 31.87 55.98
CA ALA A 774 -38.32 32.38 55.18
C ALA A 774 -39.44 32.85 56.14
N PRO A 775 -40.42 33.66 55.70
CA PRO A 775 -41.79 33.13 55.58
C PRO A 775 -42.73 33.80 54.54
N GLY A 776 -43.85 33.13 54.23
CA GLY A 776 -45.12 33.73 53.77
C GLY A 776 -45.31 33.97 52.25
N GLU A 777 -46.54 33.97 51.70
CA GLU A 777 -47.84 33.50 52.23
C GLU A 777 -48.91 33.37 51.10
N THR A 778 -50.09 32.80 51.43
CA THR A 778 -51.37 32.72 50.67
C THR A 778 -51.52 31.71 49.50
N GLY A 779 -52.69 31.07 49.42
CA GLY A 779 -53.14 30.25 48.26
C GLY A 779 -53.85 28.92 48.63
N ASP A 780 -55.14 28.94 48.96
CA ASP A 780 -55.95 27.76 49.31
C ASP A 780 -56.32 26.83 48.12
N GLY A 781 -56.61 25.55 48.40
CA GLY A 781 -57.22 24.64 47.40
C GLY A 781 -57.16 23.14 47.70
N ALA A 782 -57.94 22.65 48.66
CA ALA A 782 -58.04 21.20 48.94
C ALA A 782 -59.24 20.54 48.24
N SER A 783 -59.13 19.28 47.78
CA SER A 783 -59.97 18.14 48.21
C SER A 783 -60.03 16.91 47.25
N THR A 784 -60.17 15.74 47.88
CA THR A 784 -60.90 14.51 47.45
C THR A 784 -60.49 13.63 46.24
N LYS A 785 -60.16 12.37 46.60
CA LYS A 785 -60.78 11.08 46.18
C LYS A 785 -60.25 10.25 44.98
N GLU A 786 -59.76 9.05 45.35
CA GLU A 786 -60.22 7.69 44.96
C GLU A 786 -60.31 7.25 43.47
N GLY A 787 -59.68 6.08 43.19
CA GLY A 787 -60.39 4.99 42.48
C GLY A 787 -59.62 4.23 41.37
N GLY A 788 -59.46 2.90 41.53
CA GLY A 788 -58.94 1.98 40.48
C GLY A 788 -57.40 1.90 40.41
N SER A 789 -56.69 0.76 40.53
CA SER A 789 -56.99 -0.67 40.28
C SER A 789 -57.23 -0.99 38.79
N SER A 790 -56.63 -2.01 38.17
CA SER A 790 -55.72 -3.07 38.68
C SER A 790 -54.81 -3.61 37.55
N ALA A 791 -53.87 -4.51 37.87
CA ALA A 791 -52.93 -5.11 36.91
C ALA A 791 -53.24 -6.58 36.54
N ALA A 792 -52.62 -7.03 35.44
CA ALA A 792 -52.09 -8.39 35.18
C ALA A 792 -52.98 -9.55 34.65
N THR A 793 -52.38 -10.28 33.69
CA THR A 793 -52.45 -11.74 33.39
C THR A 793 -53.74 -12.43 32.88
N GLY A 794 -53.61 -13.31 31.87
CA GLY A 794 -54.51 -14.46 31.65
C GLY A 794 -54.70 -14.95 30.19
N ASP A 795 -54.08 -16.09 29.83
CA ASP A 795 -54.58 -17.10 28.87
C ASP A 795 -55.47 -18.14 29.64
N PRO A 796 -56.18 -19.16 29.05
CA PRO A 796 -56.26 -19.61 27.63
C PRO A 796 -57.69 -19.97 27.08
N ALA A 797 -57.75 -20.33 25.78
CA ALA A 797 -58.58 -21.35 25.07
C ALA A 797 -60.10 -21.61 25.33
N SER A 798 -60.91 -21.76 24.24
CA SER A 798 -61.75 -22.97 23.94
C SER A 798 -62.77 -22.85 22.76
N ALA A 799 -62.56 -23.66 21.71
CA ALA A 799 -63.43 -24.38 20.73
C ALA A 799 -64.94 -24.12 20.43
N GLY A 800 -65.33 -24.45 19.17
CA GLY A 800 -66.68 -24.84 18.67
C GLY A 800 -67.22 -24.02 17.47
N ASP A 801 -67.90 -24.54 16.42
CA ASP A 801 -68.07 -25.93 15.89
C ASP A 801 -68.52 -25.89 14.39
N ASP A 802 -68.63 -27.08 13.76
CA ASP A 802 -69.06 -27.53 12.40
C ASP A 802 -67.95 -27.57 11.32
N GLY A 803 -67.71 -28.60 10.48
CA GLY A 803 -68.48 -29.76 9.96
C GLY A 803 -68.47 -29.72 8.40
N GLN A 804 -68.23 -30.77 7.57
CA GLN A 804 -67.95 -32.22 7.74
C GLN A 804 -67.17 -32.83 6.53
N LYS A 805 -66.34 -33.87 6.79
CA LYS A 805 -65.94 -35.07 5.97
C LYS A 805 -65.36 -35.03 4.53
N ALA A 806 -64.42 -35.97 4.29
CA ALA A 806 -63.93 -36.50 2.98
C ALA A 806 -64.46 -37.95 2.73
N PRO A 807 -64.09 -38.75 1.68
CA PRO A 807 -62.71 -39.31 1.47
C PRO A 807 -62.24 -39.76 0.03
N GLU A 808 -60.94 -40.07 -0.08
CA GLU A 808 -60.23 -41.19 -0.79
C GLU A 808 -60.56 -41.82 -2.19
N ASN A 809 -59.48 -41.92 -3.01
CA ASN A 809 -58.90 -43.11 -3.72
C ASN A 809 -59.40 -43.74 -5.07
N ASN A 810 -58.38 -44.07 -5.92
CA ASN A 810 -58.20 -45.22 -6.85
C ASN A 810 -58.68 -45.25 -8.36
N ALA A 811 -57.69 -45.12 -9.28
CA ALA A 811 -57.20 -46.14 -10.26
C ALA A 811 -58.06 -46.58 -11.50
N PRO A 812 -57.52 -47.29 -12.55
CA PRO A 812 -56.13 -47.43 -13.11
C PRO A 812 -56.03 -47.37 -14.68
N GLU A 813 -54.89 -47.84 -15.25
CA GLU A 813 -54.69 -48.47 -16.60
C GLU A 813 -54.52 -47.58 -17.88
N ASN A 814 -53.66 -47.90 -18.89
CA ASN A 814 -52.61 -48.94 -19.04
C ASN A 814 -51.52 -48.60 -20.11
N SER A 815 -50.32 -49.21 -19.97
CA SER A 815 -49.30 -49.63 -20.98
C SER A 815 -48.87 -48.75 -22.19
N GLY A 816 -47.54 -48.59 -22.35
CA GLY A 816 -46.84 -48.22 -23.60
C GLY A 816 -45.32 -48.15 -23.40
N ASP A 817 -44.49 -48.65 -24.33
CA ASP A 817 -43.06 -48.93 -24.11
C ASP A 817 -42.14 -48.55 -25.31
N HIS A 818 -40.84 -48.39 -25.04
CA HIS A 818 -39.69 -48.16 -25.93
C HIS A 818 -39.64 -46.79 -26.69
N GLY A 819 -38.47 -46.22 -27.00
CA GLY A 819 -37.13 -46.57 -26.54
C GLY A 819 -35.95 -45.90 -27.29
N ASN A 820 -35.07 -45.24 -26.52
CA ASN A 820 -33.60 -45.19 -26.64
C ASN A 820 -32.87 -44.53 -27.86
N ALA A 821 -31.62 -44.12 -27.58
CA ALA A 821 -30.55 -43.62 -28.46
C ALA A 821 -30.74 -42.24 -29.13
N GLY A 822 -29.74 -41.34 -29.12
CA GLY A 822 -28.46 -41.38 -28.39
C GLY A 822 -27.44 -40.34 -28.89
N ALA A 823 -26.31 -40.19 -28.17
CA ALA A 823 -25.07 -39.46 -28.53
C ALA A 823 -25.21 -37.94 -28.83
N ALA A 824 -24.37 -37.03 -28.32
CA ALA A 824 -22.91 -36.91 -28.37
C ALA A 824 -22.36 -36.80 -29.81
N ALA A 825 -21.46 -35.88 -30.17
CA ALA A 825 -20.93 -34.67 -29.50
C ALA A 825 -20.15 -33.81 -30.54
N SER A 826 -19.64 -32.65 -30.09
CA SER A 826 -18.45 -31.91 -30.63
C SER A 826 -18.47 -31.39 -32.09
N GLY A 827 -17.49 -30.52 -32.43
CA GLY A 827 -17.31 -29.87 -33.75
C GLY A 827 -18.20 -28.63 -33.95
N ASN A 828 -17.81 -27.37 -33.69
CA ASN A 828 -16.54 -26.63 -33.77
C ASN A 828 -16.13 -26.16 -35.20
N THR A 829 -15.55 -24.96 -35.26
CA THR A 829 -14.84 -24.30 -36.39
C THR A 829 -15.61 -23.89 -37.67
N MET A 830 -16.06 -22.63 -37.67
CA MET A 830 -15.64 -21.50 -38.56
C MET A 830 -15.77 -21.53 -40.11
N ASN A 831 -15.98 -20.30 -40.64
CA ASN A 831 -15.79 -19.81 -42.02
C ASN A 831 -16.80 -20.30 -43.09
N ASN A 832 -17.10 -19.52 -44.15
CA ASN A 832 -16.52 -18.24 -44.62
C ASN A 832 -17.57 -17.37 -45.38
N ASN A 833 -17.26 -16.08 -45.62
CA ASN A 833 -17.78 -15.11 -46.64
C ASN A 833 -19.20 -15.28 -47.29
N GLY A 834 -19.98 -14.23 -47.61
CA GLY A 834 -19.80 -12.77 -47.51
C GLY A 834 -20.31 -12.03 -48.77
N GLY A 835 -20.71 -10.75 -48.65
CA GLY A 835 -20.65 -9.77 -49.76
C GLY A 835 -21.96 -9.20 -50.38
N ALA A 836 -21.93 -7.87 -50.61
CA ALA A 836 -22.45 -7.11 -51.76
C ALA A 836 -23.97 -7.08 -52.14
N SER A 837 -24.59 -5.92 -51.88
CA SER A 837 -25.41 -5.07 -52.80
C SER A 837 -26.51 -5.63 -53.74
N GLY A 838 -27.75 -5.14 -53.56
CA GLY A 838 -28.34 -4.16 -54.50
C GLY A 838 -29.45 -4.58 -55.50
N THR A 839 -30.50 -3.74 -55.60
CA THR A 839 -31.50 -3.60 -56.72
C THR A 839 -32.41 -4.81 -57.09
N SER A 840 -33.63 -4.68 -57.64
CA SER A 840 -34.63 -3.57 -57.76
C SER A 840 -35.95 -4.09 -58.38
N GLY A 841 -37.13 -3.53 -58.06
CA GLY A 841 -38.37 -3.79 -58.83
C GLY A 841 -39.69 -3.23 -58.25
N SER A 842 -40.60 -2.77 -59.10
CA SER A 842 -41.97 -2.25 -58.80
C SER A 842 -42.95 -2.81 -59.89
N PRO A 843 -44.28 -2.47 -60.06
CA PRO A 843 -45.01 -1.21 -59.73
C PRO A 843 -46.53 -1.32 -59.32
N SER A 844 -47.18 -0.18 -58.96
CA SER A 844 -48.43 0.33 -59.60
C SER A 844 -49.12 1.53 -58.88
N GLN A 845 -49.43 2.60 -59.64
CA GLN A 845 -50.57 3.58 -59.63
C GLN A 845 -51.26 4.05 -58.31
N SER A 846 -51.80 5.29 -58.14
CA SER A 846 -51.97 6.51 -58.99
C SER A 846 -52.19 7.80 -58.12
N GLY A 847 -52.07 9.02 -58.69
CA GLY A 847 -52.00 10.33 -57.97
C GLY A 847 -53.33 10.99 -57.51
N THR A 848 -53.47 12.32 -57.30
CA THR A 848 -52.62 13.51 -57.66
C THR A 848 -53.07 14.80 -56.94
N ASN A 849 -52.14 15.68 -56.48
CA ASN A 849 -52.17 17.17 -56.60
C ASN A 849 -50.97 17.86 -55.89
N GLY A 850 -50.71 19.16 -56.17
CA GLY A 850 -49.56 19.96 -55.67
C GLY A 850 -49.80 20.71 -54.34
N SER A 851 -48.96 21.67 -53.89
CA SER A 851 -47.83 22.38 -54.53
C SER A 851 -46.93 23.17 -53.51
N GLY A 852 -45.68 23.52 -53.87
CA GLY A 852 -45.00 24.74 -53.35
C GLY A 852 -43.75 24.62 -52.43
N THR A 853 -42.58 25.00 -52.98
CA THR A 853 -41.42 25.78 -52.44
C THR A 853 -41.44 26.40 -51.02
N ALA A 854 -40.33 26.66 -50.30
CA ALA A 854 -38.89 26.34 -50.47
C ALA A 854 -37.99 26.79 -49.25
N SER A 855 -36.73 26.28 -49.21
CA SER A 855 -35.46 26.88 -48.70
C SER A 855 -35.17 27.27 -47.22
N GLN A 856 -34.11 26.62 -46.69
CA GLN A 856 -32.89 27.15 -45.98
C GLN A 856 -32.91 27.89 -44.61
N THR A 857 -32.33 27.20 -43.61
CA THR A 857 -31.29 27.61 -42.63
C THR A 857 -31.03 29.09 -42.23
N SER A 858 -31.00 29.36 -40.92
CA SER A 858 -30.05 30.28 -40.23
C SER A 858 -30.02 30.03 -38.70
N THR A 859 -29.09 30.67 -37.96
CA THR A 859 -28.82 30.46 -36.52
C THR A 859 -29.17 31.72 -35.65
N PRO A 860 -28.56 32.04 -34.48
CA PRO A 860 -29.32 32.37 -33.26
C PRO A 860 -29.35 33.88 -32.90
N SER A 861 -30.01 34.24 -31.79
CA SER A 861 -30.12 35.63 -31.31
C SER A 861 -29.92 35.78 -29.79
N ASN A 862 -29.26 36.89 -29.41
CA ASN A 862 -29.16 37.45 -28.05
C ASN A 862 -29.98 38.75 -27.98
N ASN A 863 -30.50 39.12 -26.80
CA ASN A 863 -30.67 40.51 -26.37
C ASN A 863 -31.03 40.62 -24.87
N SER A 864 -30.94 41.83 -24.29
CA SER A 864 -30.59 42.02 -22.87
C SER A 864 -31.45 43.03 -22.08
N ALA A 865 -31.42 42.89 -20.74
CA ALA A 865 -31.65 43.94 -19.71
C ALA A 865 -33.10 44.47 -19.53
N PRO A 866 -33.45 45.23 -18.45
CA PRO A 866 -32.61 45.80 -17.37
C PRO A 866 -33.04 45.54 -15.90
N ALA A 867 -32.39 46.24 -14.96
CA ALA A 867 -32.25 45.94 -13.53
C ALA A 867 -33.34 46.47 -12.54
N ALA A 868 -33.30 45.96 -11.30
CA ALA A 868 -33.91 46.54 -10.08
C ALA A 868 -33.21 46.03 -8.78
N GLN A 869 -33.63 46.50 -7.59
CA GLN A 869 -32.99 46.31 -6.27
C GLN A 869 -34.07 46.02 -5.18
N SER A 870 -33.84 45.71 -3.87
CA SER A 870 -32.71 45.93 -2.95
C SER A 870 -32.71 44.98 -1.71
N SER A 871 -31.64 45.04 -0.89
CA SER A 871 -31.60 45.01 0.60
C SER A 871 -32.07 43.81 1.47
N LEU A 872 -31.11 43.31 2.27
CA LEU A 872 -31.12 43.11 3.75
C LEU A 872 -32.26 42.34 4.50
N ALA A 873 -31.84 41.18 5.05
CA ALA A 873 -31.85 40.81 6.49
C ALA A 873 -33.12 40.34 7.26
N HIS A 874 -32.89 39.35 8.15
CA HIS A 874 -33.73 38.88 9.29
C HIS A 874 -35.07 38.19 8.93
N THR A 875 -35.70 37.30 9.73
CA THR A 875 -35.43 36.76 11.10
C THR A 875 -36.06 35.34 11.28
N GLY A 876 -35.73 34.61 12.36
CA GLY A 876 -36.46 33.40 12.81
C GLY A 876 -35.65 32.09 12.65
N ALA A 877 -34.88 31.57 13.61
CA ALA A 877 -34.94 31.54 15.08
C ALA A 877 -35.83 30.43 15.68
N GLY A 878 -35.33 29.19 15.65
CA GLY A 878 -35.66 28.12 16.60
C GLY A 878 -34.45 27.83 17.50
N LYS A 879 -34.63 27.76 18.83
CA LYS A 879 -33.54 27.73 19.82
C LYS A 879 -33.47 26.40 20.59
N LEU A 880 -32.24 25.94 20.88
CA LEU A 880 -31.70 25.37 22.15
C LEU A 880 -32.54 24.29 22.91
N MET A 881 -32.00 23.32 23.65
CA MET A 881 -30.65 22.91 24.10
C MET A 881 -30.72 21.40 24.45
N TRP A 882 -29.64 20.63 24.58
CA TRP A 882 -28.55 20.82 25.55
C TRP A 882 -27.19 20.28 25.10
N VAL A 883 -26.13 20.83 25.70
CA VAL A 883 -24.73 20.44 25.53
C VAL A 883 -24.09 20.19 26.89
N ALA A 884 -23.39 19.06 27.02
CA ALA A 884 -22.27 18.86 27.94
C ALA A 884 -21.42 17.68 27.44
N GLY A 885 -20.09 17.66 27.55
CA GLY A 885 -19.22 18.73 28.04
C GLY A 885 -17.81 18.20 28.33
N LEU A 886 -16.81 18.74 27.63
CA LEU A 886 -15.36 18.46 27.74
C LEU A 886 -14.84 18.31 29.19
N GLY A 887 -13.82 17.47 29.39
CA GLY A 887 -13.01 17.50 30.61
C GLY A 887 -11.84 16.50 30.63
N ALA A 888 -10.61 17.01 30.67
CA ALA A 888 -9.39 16.22 30.87
C ALA A 888 -8.34 17.00 31.71
N ALA A 889 -7.41 16.24 32.33
CA ALA A 889 -6.17 16.68 32.99
C ALA A 889 -6.23 17.36 34.39
N ALA A 890 -5.74 16.64 35.40
CA ALA A 890 -4.90 17.09 36.53
C ALA A 890 -4.15 15.85 37.06
N LEU A 891 -2.82 15.71 37.03
CA LEU A 891 -1.69 16.43 37.64
C LEU A 891 -1.34 16.04 39.11
N ALA A 892 -0.45 15.03 39.20
CA ALA A 892 0.61 14.74 40.18
C ALA A 892 0.59 15.31 41.63
N THR A 893 0.60 14.39 42.62
CA THR A 893 1.53 14.29 43.78
C THR A 893 1.13 13.09 44.67
N GLY A 894 1.99 12.41 45.44
CA GLY A 894 3.45 12.53 45.52
C GLY A 894 4.10 12.13 46.87
N VAL A 895 3.88 10.92 47.41
CA VAL A 895 4.61 10.40 48.60
C VAL A 895 4.88 8.90 48.48
N ALA A 896 6.05 8.42 48.94
CA ALA A 896 6.40 7.01 49.00
C ALA A 896 6.85 6.60 50.43
N VAL A 897 6.45 5.42 50.90
CA VAL A 897 6.96 4.82 52.15
C VAL A 897 7.22 3.31 51.99
N VAL A 898 8.51 2.99 52.07
CA VAL A 898 9.19 1.77 52.57
C VAL A 898 8.37 0.48 52.84
N ALA A 899 8.91 -0.62 52.31
CA ALA A 899 8.48 -2.01 52.45
C ALA A 899 8.45 -2.59 53.87
N LEU A 900 7.72 -3.72 54.04
CA LEU A 900 8.10 -4.80 54.96
C LEU A 900 7.67 -6.19 54.44
N ARG A 901 8.07 -7.26 55.14
CA ARG A 901 8.11 -8.65 54.64
C ARG A 901 7.08 -9.58 55.30
N ARG A 902 6.87 -10.74 54.64
CA ARG A 902 6.56 -12.11 55.16
C ARG A 902 5.10 -12.56 55.41
N LYS A 903 4.82 -13.71 54.75
CA LYS A 903 4.19 -14.96 55.25
C LYS A 903 2.65 -15.09 55.43
N LYS A 904 2.11 -15.97 54.57
CA LYS A 904 1.26 -17.17 54.83
C LYS A 904 -0.15 -17.02 55.45
N ALA A 905 -1.04 -17.79 54.81
CA ALA A 905 -2.34 -18.30 55.28
C ALA A 905 -3.45 -17.24 55.42
N HIS A 906 -4.73 -17.59 55.21
CA HIS A 906 -5.27 -18.92 54.85
C HIS A 906 -5.53 -19.11 53.35
#